data_AF-A0A094GUE7-F1
#
_entry.id   AF-A0A094GUE7-F1
#
_cell.length_a   1.000
_cell.length_b   1.000
_cell.length_c   1.000
_cell.angle_alpha   90.00
_cell.angle_beta   90.00
_cell.angle_gamma   90.00
#
_symmetry.space_group_name_H-M   'P 1'
#
loop_
_entity.id
_entity.type
_entity.pdbx_description
1 polymer ?
#
loop_
_entity_poly.entity_id
_entity_poly.type
_entity_poly.pdbx_seq_one_letter_code
_entity_poly.pdbx_strand_id
1 'polypeptide(L)'
;MAPKHDLQYPKGAQNTLNRYSDRGSYDLEKVHKIVNSTPVLHVSFQPDPSDPFPAILPMIGQMGSFERPSSSISDPLDCYLHGYISSRVMNVSRAAIASGKPGLPVCIAASKVDGLVLSLTPNSHSYNYRSAVLFGYATPVTDTEEKEWAMEMITNSVVPQRYDNTRIPPIPAEMQSTQILRVTIDSASSKVRDWIPSDSAEDMANKEVVDKVWVGVVPVYETYGEPIPSPLNKVEKVPEYIEEFLKESNEEGLAYATAAGKRPLPITTDATMTKLLPGQVKRVAIIGAGPSGLAAAKYLTAEKSISQVTIYEQRATPGGVWNATPSLTSPSYSIPQTTPDTTPAVPLKGDAKDGQEGSWDFQSAVYDYLEANIPKPLMNYTDLKFQDESPLFPAHGTVNTYLDAYADDIRGQIRFGTQVLDVQRHRHKEKAGEEVTTWHVKSKIIDTDNEETAIYDSVVVANGHYDCAFIPNIKGVEDWHRSYPRSVIHSKNYKRPENYEGKKVVVVGAGVSGIDIANQIAPHAQYPLLLSRRAAKGSSSPLPPEKTSIEDVSEIEEFIADNRSIRFVDGRIETCVDDVIFCTGYLYSYPFLQNLEPAVVTTGYRTENLYLHIFYHPEPTLSFLCLPIRIVPFIIAEVQSALVARFLAGRFALPSLSGRADWEDRLIQEKGSGKAFHFMGFPEDAHYIDELVSMIEKADGEDEALGKKAQRWDRKSLWIRENSGKIVAAVRGLDPEAREKIKTLEDAGFCYEGDTKEVDTVANDMASKSSSISSSIPPTEPTSLQFVTFTSFDQTTTAETKRRVRSHAQRRVQGRRRQEKKDQIAKDSSSLSNADATNSLNIGLCRLGSGRSDPFTLYPIEMNLRAHELFDHLHGDTCPMFKTLNNIGFFKTVLDEAAFRQLLCTSSAHMTRLRDGTENPEAIVLSTQAIQSVNNRITNPMLAISDGVLVTILAFACHAVMFNDIKGTSTHFKGMEAIIQQRGGLQFIKSNPVLRTVIFWVDVNAAFLQDQVPRFPIPYDILPRVYAGEVTPLSGSRLLQACATNGMISAIHELLVLNQYMVNKAEENDLWNNAVFAGLYIVPLLSTLLTIRHNAFGATLSTEEACRIGALLYLSGIRRRFGITLTSDIHVQNLKHAISEDKSSNPDPIRPWLLVIGGAQSVQLEDREWFVSETANLLLRLQYNTWDELMMAVRGVLWVEGILEAECDQFHADVTNEVWNKYGFLFS
;
A
#
# COMPACT_ATOMS: atom_id res chain seq x y z
N MET A 1 -45.25 3.73 9.51
CA MET A 1 -44.65 3.42 10.82
C MET A 1 -43.28 4.05 10.83
N ALA A 2 -42.96 4.88 11.83
CA ALA A 2 -41.60 5.38 12.02
C ALA A 2 -40.66 4.18 12.29
N PRO A 3 -39.37 4.23 11.88
CA PRO A 3 -38.44 3.18 12.26
C PRO A 3 -38.31 3.21 13.78
N LYS A 4 -38.62 2.10 14.45
CA LYS A 4 -38.23 1.90 15.84
C LYS A 4 -36.71 2.00 15.88
N HIS A 5 -36.17 2.97 16.60
CA HIS A 5 -34.75 2.96 16.92
C HIS A 5 -34.54 1.85 17.95
N ASP A 6 -34.02 0.71 17.51
CA ASP A 6 -33.61 -0.35 18.43
C ASP A 6 -32.39 0.12 19.22
N LEU A 7 -32.39 -0.10 20.54
CA LEU A 7 -31.31 0.33 21.43
C LEU A 7 -30.03 -0.46 21.13
N GLN A 8 -28.88 0.22 21.20
CA GLN A 8 -27.58 -0.37 20.88
C GLN A 8 -26.55 -0.17 21.99
N TYR A 9 -25.62 -1.12 22.10
CA TYR A 9 -24.46 -1.01 22.99
C TYR A 9 -23.42 -0.02 22.43
N PRO A 10 -22.67 0.67 23.31
CA PRO A 10 -21.59 1.57 22.89
C PRO A 10 -20.51 0.84 22.09
N LYS A 11 -19.97 1.52 21.07
CA LYS A 11 -18.82 1.05 20.29
C LYS A 11 -17.53 1.58 20.92
N GLY A 12 -16.56 0.70 21.14
CA GLY A 12 -15.24 1.03 21.67
C GLY A 12 -14.16 0.11 21.08
N ALA A 13 -12.90 0.38 21.43
CA ALA A 13 -11.76 -0.36 20.87
C ALA A 13 -11.83 -1.88 21.08
N GLN A 14 -12.52 -2.34 22.13
CA GLN A 14 -12.61 -3.77 22.48
C GLN A 14 -13.69 -4.56 21.73
N ASN A 15 -14.79 -3.91 21.30
CA ASN A 15 -15.91 -4.55 20.59
C ASN A 15 -16.09 -4.06 19.13
N THR A 16 -15.11 -3.31 18.59
CA THR A 16 -15.16 -2.85 17.19
C THR A 16 -14.91 -4.02 16.23
N LEU A 17 -15.84 -4.23 15.30
CA LEU A 17 -15.79 -5.31 14.33
C LEU A 17 -15.06 -4.86 13.04
N ASN A 18 -13.77 -5.16 12.93
CA ASN A 18 -12.92 -4.69 11.81
C ASN A 18 -12.96 -5.59 10.55
N ARG A 19 -13.38 -6.87 10.67
CA ARG A 19 -13.39 -7.84 9.58
C ARG A 19 -14.78 -8.44 9.42
N TYR A 20 -15.36 -8.38 8.22
CA TYR A 20 -16.74 -8.79 7.95
C TYR A 20 -17.73 -8.06 8.88
N SER A 21 -17.64 -6.73 8.88
CA SER A 21 -18.48 -5.82 9.67
C SER A 21 -19.95 -5.85 9.25
N ASP A 22 -20.23 -6.22 8.00
CA ASP A 22 -21.55 -6.52 7.44
C ASP A 22 -22.33 -7.58 8.24
N ARG A 23 -21.60 -8.46 8.94
CA ARG A 23 -22.15 -9.53 9.79
C ARG A 23 -22.42 -9.07 11.22
N GLY A 24 -21.97 -7.88 11.56
CA GLY A 24 -21.90 -7.33 12.90
C GLY A 24 -23.15 -6.56 13.31
N SER A 25 -23.52 -6.65 14.58
CA SER A 25 -24.55 -5.78 15.17
C SER A 25 -24.24 -5.44 16.62
N TYR A 26 -24.65 -4.24 17.04
CA TYR A 26 -24.55 -3.74 18.41
C TYR A 26 -25.93 -3.69 19.11
N ASP A 27 -26.96 -4.17 18.40
CA ASP A 27 -28.35 -4.23 18.87
C ASP A 27 -28.51 -5.08 20.14
N LEU A 28 -29.18 -4.52 21.14
CA LEU A 28 -29.39 -5.15 22.45
C LEU A 28 -30.18 -6.45 22.31
N GLU A 29 -31.29 -6.42 21.59
CA GLU A 29 -32.18 -7.58 21.42
C GLU A 29 -31.44 -8.76 20.80
N LYS A 30 -30.64 -8.51 19.75
CA LYS A 30 -29.85 -9.54 19.08
C LYS A 30 -28.77 -10.12 20.00
N VAL A 31 -28.05 -9.28 20.76
CA VAL A 31 -27.04 -9.74 21.72
C VAL A 31 -27.70 -10.61 22.80
N HIS A 32 -28.79 -10.13 23.42
CA HIS A 32 -29.48 -10.83 24.49
C HIS A 32 -30.09 -12.15 24.04
N LYS A 33 -30.69 -12.21 22.84
CA LYS A 33 -31.22 -13.46 22.25
C LYS A 33 -30.12 -14.52 22.09
N ILE A 34 -28.93 -14.12 21.64
CA ILE A 34 -27.82 -15.08 21.46
C ILE A 34 -27.33 -15.60 22.81
N VAL A 35 -27.17 -14.72 23.81
CA VAL A 35 -26.76 -15.12 25.17
C VAL A 35 -27.79 -16.07 25.79
N ASN A 36 -29.07 -15.69 25.81
CA ASN A 36 -30.13 -16.47 26.48
C ASN A 36 -30.46 -17.80 25.78
N SER A 37 -30.03 -17.99 24.52
CA SER A 37 -30.18 -19.26 23.80
C SER A 37 -28.92 -20.13 23.81
N THR A 38 -27.87 -19.70 24.51
CA THR A 38 -26.59 -20.43 24.62
C THR A 38 -26.48 -21.07 26.01
N PRO A 39 -26.55 -22.41 26.13
CA PRO A 39 -26.57 -23.09 27.44
C PRO A 39 -25.32 -22.89 28.30
N VAL A 40 -24.17 -22.65 27.68
CA VAL A 40 -22.87 -22.48 28.36
C VAL A 40 -22.17 -21.23 27.85
N LEU A 41 -22.05 -20.24 28.72
CA LEU A 41 -21.31 -19.01 28.45
C LEU A 41 -19.84 -19.19 28.83
N HIS A 42 -18.94 -18.67 28.00
CA HIS A 42 -17.50 -18.73 28.25
C HIS A 42 -17.06 -17.41 28.88
N VAL A 43 -16.80 -17.42 30.19
CA VAL A 43 -16.50 -16.23 30.98
C VAL A 43 -15.00 -16.13 31.20
N SER A 44 -14.37 -15.20 30.49
CA SER A 44 -12.95 -14.90 30.54
C SER A 44 -12.67 -13.75 31.51
N PHE A 45 -11.70 -13.91 32.40
CA PHE A 45 -11.28 -12.87 33.34
C PHE A 45 -9.81 -13.03 33.70
N GLN A 46 -9.19 -11.95 34.19
CA GLN A 46 -7.80 -11.99 34.66
C GLN A 46 -7.77 -12.32 36.15
N PRO A 47 -7.35 -13.53 36.56
CA PRO A 47 -7.37 -13.89 37.96
C PRO A 47 -6.21 -13.27 38.76
N ASP A 48 -5.10 -12.96 38.09
CA ASP A 48 -3.92 -12.31 38.65
C ASP A 48 -3.27 -11.43 37.56
N PRO A 49 -3.04 -10.12 37.77
CA PRO A 49 -2.40 -9.24 36.78
C PRO A 49 -1.00 -9.68 36.33
N SER A 50 -0.32 -10.54 37.10
CA SER A 50 0.98 -11.11 36.74
C SER A 50 0.90 -12.37 35.87
N ASP A 51 -0.27 -12.99 35.78
CA ASP A 51 -0.51 -14.13 34.89
C ASP A 51 -0.68 -13.62 33.46
N PRO A 52 0.13 -14.05 32.48
CA PRO A 52 -0.01 -13.59 31.10
C PRO A 52 -1.28 -14.15 30.42
N PHE A 53 -1.97 -15.12 31.03
CA PHE A 53 -3.16 -15.73 30.46
C PHE A 53 -4.43 -15.39 31.26
N PRO A 54 -5.55 -15.11 30.57
CA PRO A 54 -6.85 -15.04 31.23
C PRO A 54 -7.33 -16.44 31.60
N ALA A 55 -8.09 -16.54 32.69
CA ALA A 55 -8.85 -17.75 33.02
C ALA A 55 -10.20 -17.71 32.30
N ILE A 56 -10.64 -18.85 31.75
CA ILE A 56 -11.94 -19.00 31.09
C ILE A 56 -12.74 -20.06 31.83
N LEU A 57 -13.96 -19.73 32.25
CA LEU A 57 -14.88 -20.65 32.91
C LEU A 57 -16.14 -20.87 32.08
N PRO A 58 -16.54 -22.13 31.83
CA PRO A 58 -17.87 -22.43 31.31
C PRO A 58 -18.90 -22.24 32.45
N MET A 59 -19.85 -21.35 32.25
CA MET A 59 -20.84 -20.98 33.27
C MET A 59 -22.25 -20.92 32.67
N ILE A 60 -23.25 -21.28 33.47
CA ILE A 60 -24.66 -21.00 33.15
C ILE A 60 -24.90 -19.52 33.47
N GLY A 61 -25.52 -18.81 32.54
CA GLY A 61 -25.89 -17.43 32.76
C GLY A 61 -27.04 -16.98 31.86
N GLN A 62 -27.68 -15.89 32.28
CA GLN A 62 -28.89 -15.36 31.66
C GLN A 62 -28.91 -13.83 31.74
N MET A 63 -29.35 -13.18 30.67
CA MET A 63 -29.61 -11.74 30.67
C MET A 63 -30.91 -11.41 31.39
N GLY A 64 -30.89 -10.43 32.28
CA GLY A 64 -32.08 -9.97 33.00
C GLY A 64 -31.86 -8.65 33.74
N SER A 65 -32.91 -8.14 34.37
CA SER A 65 -32.84 -6.94 35.22
C SER A 65 -33.67 -7.15 36.48
N PHE A 66 -33.00 -7.16 37.64
CA PHE A 66 -33.68 -7.22 38.93
C PHE A 66 -34.43 -5.92 39.26
N GLU A 67 -33.84 -4.77 38.95
CA GLU A 67 -34.48 -3.46 39.18
C GLU A 67 -35.76 -3.28 38.36
N ARG A 68 -35.84 -3.92 37.19
CA ARG A 68 -36.99 -3.88 36.28
C ARG A 68 -37.29 -5.27 35.72
N PRO A 69 -37.93 -6.17 36.48
CA PRO A 69 -38.19 -7.55 36.05
C PRO A 69 -39.06 -7.67 34.80
N SER A 70 -39.85 -6.64 34.50
CA SER A 70 -40.68 -6.56 33.28
C SER A 70 -39.92 -6.06 32.04
N SER A 71 -38.60 -5.83 32.13
CA SER A 71 -37.79 -5.35 31.01
C SER A 71 -37.80 -6.36 29.87
N SER A 72 -37.96 -5.87 28.65
CA SER A 72 -37.80 -6.67 27.45
C SER A 72 -36.34 -7.01 27.21
N ILE A 73 -36.09 -8.04 26.42
CA ILE A 73 -34.77 -8.34 25.86
C ILE A 73 -34.22 -7.21 24.96
N SER A 74 -35.02 -6.23 24.58
CA SER A 74 -34.58 -5.02 23.85
C SER A 74 -34.14 -3.88 24.77
N ASP A 75 -34.36 -4.00 26.08
CA ASP A 75 -33.95 -3.01 27.08
C ASP A 75 -32.51 -3.30 27.59
N PRO A 76 -31.83 -2.33 28.22
CA PRO A 76 -30.55 -2.57 28.88
C PRO A 76 -30.68 -3.59 30.03
N LEU A 77 -29.97 -4.72 29.90
CA LEU A 77 -29.97 -5.82 30.87
C LEU A 77 -28.55 -6.08 31.40
N ASP A 78 -28.48 -6.68 32.59
CA ASP A 78 -27.25 -7.24 33.17
C ASP A 78 -27.17 -8.74 32.84
N CYS A 79 -25.97 -9.31 32.87
CA CYS A 79 -25.76 -10.77 32.76
C CYS A 79 -25.57 -11.39 34.14
N TYR A 80 -26.45 -12.31 34.53
CA TYR A 80 -26.36 -13.03 35.80
C TYR A 80 -25.74 -14.41 35.59
N LEU A 81 -24.69 -14.72 36.35
CA LEU A 81 -23.91 -15.96 36.22
C LEU A 81 -24.01 -16.78 37.51
N HIS A 82 -24.27 -18.09 37.37
CA HIS A 82 -24.27 -19.03 38.49
C HIS A 82 -22.85 -19.40 38.90
N GLY A 83 -22.56 -19.40 40.21
CA GLY A 83 -21.26 -19.79 40.73
C GLY A 83 -21.27 -20.30 42.18
N TYR A 84 -20.10 -20.75 42.61
CA TYR A 84 -19.88 -21.25 43.98
C TYR A 84 -19.17 -20.19 44.83
N ILE A 85 -19.61 -20.02 46.08
CA ILE A 85 -19.16 -18.92 46.97
C ILE A 85 -17.63 -18.82 47.11
N SER A 86 -16.92 -19.96 47.13
CA SER A 86 -15.46 -20.01 47.30
C SER A 86 -14.67 -20.14 45.98
N SER A 87 -15.32 -19.98 44.83
CA SER A 87 -14.64 -20.05 43.53
C SER A 87 -13.66 -18.88 43.32
N ARG A 88 -12.63 -19.10 42.49
CA ARG A 88 -11.59 -18.09 42.21
C ARG A 88 -12.17 -16.79 41.65
N VAL A 89 -13.14 -16.89 40.72
CA VAL A 89 -13.83 -15.72 40.13
C VAL A 89 -14.56 -14.89 41.20
N MET A 90 -15.19 -15.54 42.19
CA MET A 90 -15.88 -14.86 43.29
C MET A 90 -14.91 -14.14 44.23
N ASN A 91 -13.78 -14.77 44.56
CA ASN A 91 -12.75 -14.17 45.42
C ASN A 91 -12.13 -12.92 44.76
N VAL A 92 -11.78 -13.00 43.47
CA VAL A 92 -11.18 -11.89 42.74
C VAL A 92 -12.21 -10.75 42.55
N SER A 93 -13.48 -11.07 42.29
CA SER A 93 -14.56 -10.08 42.23
C SER A 93 -14.76 -9.35 43.56
N ARG A 94 -14.78 -10.05 44.69
CA ARG A 94 -14.81 -9.41 46.03
C ARG A 94 -13.60 -8.51 46.28
N ALA A 95 -12.41 -8.97 45.91
CA ALA A 95 -11.18 -8.20 46.09
C ALA A 95 -11.17 -6.92 45.24
N ALA A 96 -11.71 -6.98 44.01
CA ALA A 96 -11.84 -5.81 43.15
C ALA A 96 -12.76 -4.74 43.78
N ILE A 97 -13.93 -5.15 44.29
CA ILE A 97 -14.87 -4.26 44.98
C ILE A 97 -14.25 -3.67 46.25
N ALA A 98 -13.61 -4.51 47.08
CA ALA A 98 -12.93 -4.06 48.30
C ALA A 98 -11.80 -3.05 48.01
N SER A 99 -11.24 -3.07 46.79
CA SER A 99 -10.22 -2.12 46.33
C SER A 99 -10.81 -0.87 45.65
N GLY A 100 -12.12 -0.66 45.72
CA GLY A 100 -12.81 0.50 45.15
C GLY A 100 -13.02 0.47 43.62
N LYS A 101 -12.84 -0.69 42.98
CA LYS A 101 -13.14 -0.86 41.54
C LYS A 101 -14.64 -1.13 41.31
N PRO A 102 -15.19 -0.81 40.13
CA PRO A 102 -16.60 -1.08 39.80
C PRO A 102 -16.98 -2.57 39.80
N GLY A 103 -15.99 -3.46 39.64
CA GLY A 103 -16.15 -4.92 39.67
C GLY A 103 -14.93 -5.60 39.06
N LEU A 104 -14.96 -6.94 38.92
CA LEU A 104 -13.95 -7.69 38.17
C LEU A 104 -14.22 -7.53 36.67
N PRO A 105 -13.27 -6.99 35.88
CA PRO A 105 -13.42 -6.96 34.42
C PRO A 105 -13.55 -8.38 33.86
N VAL A 106 -14.59 -8.62 33.07
CA VAL A 106 -14.85 -9.90 32.41
C VAL A 106 -15.18 -9.70 30.93
N CYS A 107 -14.87 -10.71 30.13
CA CYS A 107 -15.30 -10.87 28.76
C CYS A 107 -16.12 -12.17 28.65
N ILE A 108 -17.34 -12.09 28.14
CA ILE A 108 -18.26 -13.22 28.04
C ILE A 108 -18.52 -13.51 26.57
N ALA A 109 -18.27 -14.74 26.14
CA ALA A 109 -18.57 -15.20 24.79
C ALA A 109 -19.71 -16.23 24.78
N ALA A 110 -20.67 -16.03 23.88
CA ALA A 110 -21.74 -16.95 23.54
C ALA A 110 -21.65 -17.26 22.04
N SER A 111 -21.71 -18.53 21.63
CA SER A 111 -21.59 -18.93 20.22
C SER A 111 -22.35 -20.22 19.92
N LYS A 112 -23.04 -20.26 18.77
CA LYS A 112 -23.70 -21.45 18.23
C LYS A 112 -23.34 -21.62 16.76
N VAL A 113 -23.14 -22.86 16.33
CA VAL A 113 -22.97 -23.24 14.92
C VAL A 113 -24.31 -23.71 14.39
N ASP A 114 -24.79 -23.06 13.34
CA ASP A 114 -26.11 -23.30 12.75
C ASP A 114 -26.04 -24.05 11.39
N GLY A 115 -24.83 -24.22 10.82
CA GLY A 115 -24.63 -25.02 9.61
C GLY A 115 -23.19 -25.10 9.09
N LEU A 116 -22.85 -26.19 8.38
CA LEU A 116 -21.59 -26.36 7.65
C LEU A 116 -21.78 -25.88 6.20
N VAL A 117 -21.00 -24.92 5.75
CA VAL A 117 -21.11 -24.35 4.40
C VAL A 117 -20.02 -24.95 3.52
N LEU A 118 -20.46 -25.79 2.58
CA LEU A 118 -19.61 -26.50 1.63
C LEU A 118 -19.64 -25.80 0.27
N SER A 119 -18.48 -25.38 -0.22
CA SER A 119 -18.31 -24.51 -1.39
C SER A 119 -17.46 -25.23 -2.45
N LEU A 120 -17.29 -24.65 -3.64
CA LEU A 120 -16.55 -25.27 -4.76
C LEU A 120 -15.06 -25.48 -4.47
N THR A 121 -14.45 -24.63 -3.63
CA THR A 121 -13.01 -24.69 -3.36
C THR A 121 -12.69 -24.88 -1.86
N PRO A 122 -11.51 -25.46 -1.54
CA PRO A 122 -11.11 -25.71 -0.15
C PRO A 122 -11.05 -24.45 0.73
N ASN A 123 -10.82 -23.28 0.14
CA ASN A 123 -10.68 -22.02 0.87
C ASN A 123 -12.01 -21.28 1.08
N SER A 124 -13.06 -21.69 0.37
CA SER A 124 -14.40 -21.07 0.42
C SER A 124 -15.34 -21.75 1.41
N HIS A 125 -14.94 -22.86 2.04
CA HIS A 125 -15.71 -23.51 3.10
C HIS A 125 -15.90 -22.58 4.31
N SER A 126 -17.07 -22.65 4.96
CA SER A 126 -17.40 -21.78 6.09
C SER A 126 -18.40 -22.42 7.06
N TYR A 127 -18.83 -21.66 8.07
CA TYR A 127 -19.90 -22.02 8.99
C TYR A 127 -21.02 -20.97 8.94
N ASN A 128 -22.27 -21.42 9.01
CA ASN A 128 -23.34 -20.57 9.53
C ASN A 128 -23.24 -20.60 11.06
N TYR A 129 -23.28 -19.43 11.69
CA TYR A 129 -23.11 -19.28 13.13
C TYR A 129 -23.73 -17.97 13.64
N ARG A 130 -24.02 -17.94 14.94
CA ARG A 130 -24.34 -16.72 15.70
C ARG A 130 -23.46 -16.64 16.92
N SER A 131 -22.91 -15.46 17.19
CA SER A 131 -22.04 -15.22 18.34
C SER A 131 -22.29 -13.84 18.95
N ALA A 132 -22.11 -13.74 20.26
CA ALA A 132 -22.11 -12.47 21.00
C ALA A 132 -20.91 -12.44 21.95
N VAL A 133 -20.27 -11.27 22.05
CA VAL A 133 -19.17 -10.99 22.96
C VAL A 133 -19.52 -9.75 23.79
N LEU A 134 -19.53 -9.91 25.12
CA LEU A 134 -19.91 -8.89 26.08
C LEU A 134 -18.69 -8.55 26.95
N PHE A 135 -18.46 -7.26 27.18
CA PHE A 135 -17.46 -6.74 28.09
C PHE A 135 -18.17 -6.03 29.23
N GLY A 136 -17.76 -6.33 30.46
CA GLY A 136 -18.43 -5.77 31.62
C GLY A 136 -17.70 -6.01 32.94
N TYR A 137 -18.36 -5.65 34.02
CA TYR A 137 -17.81 -5.71 35.37
C TYR A 137 -18.66 -6.64 36.25
N ALA A 138 -18.06 -7.75 36.70
CA ALA A 138 -18.71 -8.76 37.52
C ALA A 138 -18.64 -8.40 39.01
N THR A 139 -19.80 -8.43 39.67
CA THR A 139 -19.99 -8.15 41.10
C THR A 139 -20.80 -9.26 41.77
N PRO A 140 -20.48 -9.71 43.00
CA PRO A 140 -21.29 -10.71 43.69
C PRO A 140 -22.59 -10.09 44.19
N VAL A 141 -23.72 -10.75 43.93
CA VAL A 141 -25.03 -10.34 44.46
C VAL A 141 -25.07 -10.59 45.97
N THR A 142 -25.28 -9.53 46.75
CA THR A 142 -25.35 -9.60 48.22
C THR A 142 -26.77 -9.44 48.75
N ASP A 143 -27.66 -8.82 47.98
CA ASP A 143 -29.06 -8.70 48.34
C ASP A 143 -29.75 -10.08 48.25
N THR A 144 -30.62 -10.38 49.22
CA THR A 144 -31.24 -11.72 49.31
C THR A 144 -32.36 -11.86 48.28
N GLU A 145 -33.16 -10.82 48.06
CA GLU A 145 -34.27 -10.84 47.09
C GLU A 145 -33.73 -10.93 45.65
N GLU A 146 -32.68 -10.16 45.33
CA GLU A 146 -32.00 -10.24 44.03
C GLU A 146 -31.39 -11.62 43.79
N LYS A 147 -30.80 -12.22 44.82
CA LYS A 147 -30.18 -13.54 44.72
C LYS A 147 -31.22 -14.63 44.47
N GLU A 148 -32.34 -14.62 45.18
CA GLU A 148 -33.44 -15.57 44.99
C GLU A 148 -34.05 -15.43 43.60
N TRP A 149 -34.32 -14.20 43.16
CA TRP A 149 -34.82 -13.91 41.81
C TRP A 149 -33.86 -14.39 40.71
N ALA A 150 -32.55 -14.10 40.84
CA ALA A 150 -31.57 -14.52 39.85
C ALA A 150 -31.40 -16.05 39.82
N MET A 151 -31.51 -16.73 40.97
CA MET A 151 -31.51 -18.19 41.04
C MET A 151 -32.71 -18.80 40.34
N GLU A 152 -33.90 -18.24 40.52
CA GLU A 152 -35.11 -18.65 39.80
C GLU A 152 -34.92 -18.49 38.28
N MET A 153 -34.50 -17.29 37.85
CA MET A 153 -34.28 -16.99 36.43
C MET A 153 -33.25 -17.92 35.79
N ILE A 154 -32.11 -18.16 36.44
CA ILE A 154 -31.07 -19.05 35.92
C ILE A 154 -31.56 -20.50 35.91
N THR A 155 -32.28 -20.95 36.95
CA THR A 155 -32.83 -22.32 36.98
C THR A 155 -33.83 -22.52 35.83
N ASN A 156 -34.70 -21.54 35.60
CA ASN A 156 -35.69 -21.56 34.52
C ASN A 156 -35.06 -21.38 33.13
N SER A 157 -33.83 -20.86 33.01
CA SER A 157 -33.07 -20.85 31.76
C SER A 157 -32.58 -22.24 31.34
N VAL A 158 -32.44 -23.18 32.28
CA VAL A 158 -32.03 -24.56 31.98
C VAL A 158 -33.20 -25.35 31.41
N VAL A 159 -34.36 -25.28 32.07
CA VAL A 159 -35.65 -25.75 31.58
C VAL A 159 -36.71 -24.80 32.15
N PRO A 160 -37.62 -24.23 31.34
CA PRO A 160 -38.68 -23.35 31.82
C PRO A 160 -39.50 -24.00 32.95
N GLN A 161 -39.99 -23.21 33.90
CA GLN A 161 -40.77 -23.66 35.06
C GLN A 161 -40.04 -24.66 35.98
N ARG A 162 -38.74 -24.88 35.79
CA ARG A 162 -38.00 -25.86 36.59
C ARG A 162 -37.88 -25.47 38.05
N TYR A 163 -37.78 -24.18 38.35
CA TYR A 163 -37.63 -23.69 39.72
C TYR A 163 -38.81 -24.14 40.61
N ASP A 164 -40.04 -23.85 40.20
CA ASP A 164 -41.27 -24.21 40.95
C ASP A 164 -41.50 -25.72 41.03
N ASN A 165 -40.93 -26.47 40.08
CA ASN A 165 -40.99 -27.93 40.03
C ASN A 165 -39.79 -28.60 40.71
N THR A 166 -39.08 -27.86 41.57
CA THR A 166 -38.03 -28.38 42.46
C THR A 166 -38.39 -28.14 43.93
N ARG A 167 -37.46 -28.36 44.85
CA ARG A 167 -37.73 -28.14 46.27
C ARG A 167 -37.64 -26.64 46.59
N ILE A 168 -38.81 -26.01 46.69
CA ILE A 168 -38.97 -24.62 47.12
C ILE A 168 -39.53 -24.52 48.55
N PRO A 169 -39.06 -23.58 49.39
CA PRO A 169 -37.89 -22.71 49.16
C PRO A 169 -36.56 -23.50 49.30
N PRO A 170 -35.45 -23.00 48.74
CA PRO A 170 -34.11 -23.55 48.97
C PRO A 170 -33.77 -23.65 50.46
N ILE A 171 -33.00 -24.67 50.87
CA ILE A 171 -32.57 -24.74 52.28
C ILE A 171 -31.42 -23.77 52.54
N PRO A 172 -31.22 -23.31 53.79
CA PRO A 172 -30.12 -22.39 54.12
C PRO A 172 -28.73 -22.85 53.65
N ALA A 173 -28.46 -24.16 53.64
CA ALA A 173 -27.18 -24.70 53.18
C ALA A 173 -26.93 -24.49 51.67
N GLU A 174 -27.97 -24.55 50.85
CA GLU A 174 -27.89 -24.28 49.40
C GLU A 174 -27.68 -22.78 49.14
N MET A 175 -28.36 -21.94 49.92
CA MET A 175 -28.21 -20.49 49.87
C MET A 175 -26.84 -20.00 50.34
N GLN A 176 -26.19 -20.74 51.25
CA GLN A 176 -24.84 -20.45 51.72
C GLN A 176 -23.74 -20.84 50.73
N SER A 177 -23.93 -21.91 49.96
CA SER A 177 -22.93 -22.44 49.03
C SER A 177 -23.02 -21.84 47.62
N THR A 178 -24.24 -21.54 47.17
CA THR A 178 -24.53 -20.95 45.85
C THR A 178 -24.33 -19.44 45.89
N GLN A 179 -23.65 -18.87 44.90
CA GLN A 179 -23.42 -17.44 44.77
C GLN A 179 -23.68 -16.99 43.34
N ILE A 180 -24.31 -15.83 43.16
CA ILE A 180 -24.57 -15.24 41.85
C ILE A 180 -23.62 -14.08 41.60
N LEU A 181 -23.09 -13.97 40.38
CA LEU A 181 -22.41 -12.77 39.87
C LEU A 181 -23.36 -12.02 38.96
N ARG A 182 -23.52 -10.72 39.21
CA ARG A 182 -24.13 -9.78 38.28
C ARG A 182 -23.02 -9.10 37.49
N VAL A 183 -23.10 -9.16 36.17
CA VAL A 183 -22.18 -8.49 35.27
C VAL A 183 -22.88 -7.32 34.61
N THR A 184 -22.48 -6.11 35.00
CA THR A 184 -22.94 -4.89 34.33
C THR A 184 -22.19 -4.73 33.02
N ILE A 185 -22.96 -4.69 31.93
CA ILE A 185 -22.41 -4.68 30.57
C ILE A 185 -22.01 -3.26 30.20
N ASP A 186 -20.73 -3.09 29.87
CA ASP A 186 -20.16 -1.82 29.42
C ASP A 186 -20.30 -1.67 27.90
N SER A 187 -19.95 -2.72 27.17
CA SER A 187 -20.09 -2.79 25.72
C SER A 187 -20.27 -4.23 25.24
N ALA A 188 -20.94 -4.43 24.12
CA ALA A 188 -21.10 -5.75 23.52
C ALA A 188 -21.18 -5.67 22.01
N SER A 189 -20.96 -6.80 21.34
CA SER A 189 -21.17 -6.93 19.89
C SER A 189 -21.66 -8.34 19.57
N SER A 190 -22.42 -8.47 18.50
CA SER A 190 -22.84 -9.75 17.94
C SER A 190 -22.37 -9.89 16.50
N LYS A 191 -22.18 -11.13 16.06
CA LYS A 191 -21.80 -11.49 14.70
C LYS A 191 -22.57 -12.71 14.24
N VAL A 192 -23.25 -12.61 13.09
CA VAL A 192 -24.12 -13.67 12.56
C VAL A 192 -23.82 -13.94 11.08
N ARG A 193 -23.71 -15.22 10.72
CA ARG A 193 -23.67 -15.70 9.34
C ARG A 193 -24.70 -16.81 9.17
N ASP A 194 -25.65 -16.65 8.26
CA ASP A 194 -26.80 -17.56 8.16
C ASP A 194 -27.33 -17.70 6.73
N TRP A 195 -26.44 -18.03 5.77
CA TRP A 195 -26.77 -18.13 4.34
C TRP A 195 -25.99 -19.21 3.57
N ILE A 196 -26.42 -19.46 2.32
CA ILE A 196 -25.83 -20.46 1.39
C ILE A 196 -24.35 -20.17 1.02
N PRO A 197 -23.62 -21.13 0.43
CA PRO A 197 -22.24 -20.92 -0.02
C PRO A 197 -22.09 -19.76 -1.02
N SER A 198 -20.89 -19.15 -1.06
CA SER A 198 -20.48 -18.12 -2.01
C SER A 198 -19.17 -18.53 -2.65
N ASP A 199 -19.18 -18.78 -3.95
CA ASP A 199 -17.99 -19.11 -4.73
C ASP A 199 -17.64 -17.99 -5.72
N SER A 200 -16.39 -17.94 -6.16
CA SER A 200 -15.90 -16.88 -7.04
C SER A 200 -16.49 -17.02 -8.45
N ALA A 201 -16.58 -15.91 -9.19
CA ALA A 201 -17.07 -15.94 -10.57
C ALA A 201 -16.18 -16.81 -11.48
N GLU A 202 -14.88 -16.89 -11.19
CA GLU A 202 -13.92 -17.74 -11.90
C GLU A 202 -14.21 -19.23 -11.66
N ASP A 203 -14.45 -19.64 -10.40
CA ASP A 203 -14.77 -21.02 -10.04
C ASP A 203 -16.14 -21.44 -10.61
N MET A 204 -17.11 -20.52 -10.57
CA MET A 204 -18.45 -20.74 -11.13
C MET A 204 -18.44 -20.83 -12.66
N ALA A 205 -17.45 -20.25 -13.34
CA ALA A 205 -17.26 -20.37 -14.79
C ALA A 205 -16.58 -21.69 -15.20
N ASN A 206 -15.92 -22.38 -14.26
CA ASN A 206 -15.26 -23.65 -14.51
C ASN A 206 -16.24 -24.82 -14.43
N LYS A 207 -16.81 -25.19 -15.59
CA LYS A 207 -17.78 -26.30 -15.69
C LYS A 207 -17.29 -27.63 -15.13
N GLU A 208 -15.99 -27.94 -15.27
CA GLU A 208 -15.45 -29.20 -14.75
C GLU A 208 -15.54 -29.28 -13.22
N VAL A 209 -15.30 -28.16 -12.53
CA VAL A 209 -15.39 -28.08 -11.07
C VAL A 209 -16.85 -28.03 -10.63
N VAL A 210 -17.67 -27.21 -11.27
CA VAL A 210 -19.11 -27.06 -10.97
C VAL A 210 -19.87 -28.38 -11.13
N ASP A 211 -19.56 -29.17 -12.16
CA ASP A 211 -20.26 -30.44 -12.40
C ASP A 211 -19.77 -31.58 -11.48
N LYS A 212 -18.57 -31.45 -10.91
CA LYS A 212 -17.93 -32.50 -10.08
C LYS A 212 -18.10 -32.30 -8.58
N VAL A 213 -18.24 -31.06 -8.12
CA VAL A 213 -18.20 -30.71 -6.69
C VAL A 213 -19.60 -30.36 -6.18
N TRP A 214 -20.04 -31.04 -5.12
CA TRP A 214 -21.30 -30.71 -4.46
C TRP A 214 -21.14 -29.46 -3.58
N VAL A 215 -22.08 -28.51 -3.73
CA VAL A 215 -22.12 -27.23 -3.00
C VAL A 215 -23.43 -27.14 -2.24
N GLY A 216 -23.38 -26.72 -0.98
CA GLY A 216 -24.57 -26.53 -0.17
C GLY A 216 -24.29 -26.31 1.32
N VAL A 217 -25.35 -26.19 2.11
CA VAL A 217 -25.26 -26.10 3.58
C VAL A 217 -25.77 -27.38 4.21
N VAL A 218 -25.03 -27.91 5.18
CA VAL A 218 -25.52 -28.96 6.10
C VAL A 218 -25.99 -28.27 7.38
N PRO A 219 -27.30 -28.17 7.67
CA PRO A 219 -27.79 -27.54 8.90
C PRO A 219 -27.24 -28.24 10.14
N VAL A 220 -26.85 -27.46 11.15
CA VAL A 220 -26.37 -27.95 12.44
C VAL A 220 -27.25 -27.33 13.52
N TYR A 221 -27.83 -28.15 14.38
CA TYR A 221 -28.60 -27.69 15.54
C TYR A 221 -28.46 -28.70 16.68
N GLU A 222 -28.62 -28.21 17.91
CA GLU A 222 -28.67 -29.06 19.09
C GLU A 222 -30.05 -29.69 19.19
N THR A 223 -30.12 -30.99 19.44
CA THR A 223 -31.37 -31.69 19.73
C THR A 223 -31.30 -32.28 21.12
N TYR A 224 -32.33 -32.07 21.91
CA TYR A 224 -32.51 -32.77 23.16
C TYR A 224 -33.14 -34.14 22.89
N GLY A 225 -32.56 -35.19 23.48
CA GLY A 225 -33.06 -36.55 23.38
C GLY A 225 -34.17 -36.87 24.38
N GLU A 226 -34.64 -38.12 24.34
CA GLU A 226 -35.64 -38.65 25.27
C GLU A 226 -35.18 -38.54 26.74
N PRO A 227 -36.04 -38.05 27.66
CA PRO A 227 -35.73 -38.00 29.08
C PRO A 227 -35.44 -39.37 29.65
N ILE A 228 -34.27 -39.51 30.29
CA ILE A 228 -33.88 -40.75 30.96
C ILE A 228 -34.12 -40.59 32.46
N PRO A 229 -35.07 -41.33 33.06
CA PRO A 229 -35.32 -41.23 34.49
C PRO A 229 -34.17 -41.84 35.28
N SER A 230 -33.79 -41.19 36.39
CA SER A 230 -32.88 -41.78 37.38
C SER A 230 -33.51 -43.03 38.00
N PRO A 231 -32.74 -44.06 38.40
CA PRO A 231 -33.24 -45.18 39.20
C PRO A 231 -33.93 -44.76 40.51
N LEU A 232 -33.69 -43.54 40.99
CA LEU A 232 -34.31 -42.96 42.18
C LEU A 232 -35.60 -42.18 41.89
N ASN A 233 -35.96 -41.98 40.62
CA ASN A 233 -37.16 -41.26 40.23
C ASN A 233 -38.42 -42.05 40.62
N LYS A 234 -39.39 -41.36 41.22
CA LYS A 234 -40.70 -41.93 41.61
C LYS A 234 -41.86 -41.32 40.83
N VAL A 235 -41.60 -40.36 39.95
CA VAL A 235 -42.62 -39.75 39.09
C VAL A 235 -42.81 -40.65 37.87
N GLU A 236 -44.01 -41.21 37.69
CA GLU A 236 -44.29 -42.23 36.67
C GLU A 236 -44.16 -41.72 35.22
N LYS A 237 -44.52 -40.44 34.99
CA LYS A 237 -44.47 -39.80 33.68
C LYS A 237 -43.54 -38.61 33.70
N VAL A 238 -42.95 -38.29 32.55
CA VAL A 238 -42.22 -37.04 32.38
C VAL A 238 -43.23 -35.89 32.53
N PRO A 239 -42.95 -34.86 33.34
CA PRO A 239 -43.81 -33.68 33.44
C PRO A 239 -43.99 -32.97 32.08
N GLU A 240 -45.21 -32.50 31.82
CA GLU A 240 -45.59 -31.86 30.55
C GLU A 240 -44.68 -30.69 30.17
N TYR A 241 -44.31 -29.83 31.13
CA TYR A 241 -43.41 -28.69 30.86
C TYR A 241 -42.03 -29.09 30.32
N ILE A 242 -41.56 -30.31 30.65
CA ILE A 242 -40.29 -30.84 30.12
C ILE A 242 -40.53 -31.35 28.70
N GLU A 243 -41.59 -32.11 28.45
CA GLU A 243 -41.93 -32.61 27.12
C GLU A 243 -42.18 -31.46 26.13
N GLU A 244 -42.91 -30.42 26.55
CA GLU A 244 -43.14 -29.19 25.78
C GLU A 244 -41.83 -28.47 25.47
N PHE A 245 -40.99 -28.22 26.48
CA PHE A 245 -39.69 -27.56 26.28
C PHE A 245 -38.80 -28.32 25.29
N LEU A 246 -38.71 -29.65 25.40
CA LEU A 246 -37.92 -30.48 24.50
C LEU A 246 -38.44 -30.40 23.06
N LYS A 247 -39.76 -30.51 22.90
CA LYS A 247 -40.41 -30.43 21.60
C LYS A 247 -40.20 -29.05 20.97
N GLU A 248 -40.53 -27.98 21.68
CA GLU A 248 -40.42 -26.60 21.18
C GLU A 248 -38.97 -26.24 20.86
N SER A 249 -38.02 -26.55 21.76
CA SER A 249 -36.60 -26.26 21.53
C SER A 249 -36.04 -27.00 20.33
N ASN A 250 -36.43 -28.27 20.13
CA ASN A 250 -36.02 -29.06 18.98
C ASN A 250 -36.64 -28.51 17.68
N GLU A 251 -37.93 -28.16 17.70
CA GLU A 251 -38.64 -27.57 16.55
C GLU A 251 -38.05 -26.21 16.16
N GLU A 252 -37.80 -25.33 17.13
CA GLU A 252 -37.19 -24.02 16.92
C GLU A 252 -35.74 -24.12 16.42
N GLY A 253 -34.93 -24.99 17.04
CA GLY A 253 -33.54 -25.22 16.65
C GLY A 253 -33.42 -25.73 15.21
N LEU A 254 -34.24 -26.73 14.85
CA LEU A 254 -34.31 -27.26 13.49
C LEU A 254 -34.81 -26.20 12.50
N ALA A 255 -35.86 -25.46 12.85
CA ALA A 255 -36.43 -24.42 12.00
C ALA A 255 -35.41 -23.31 11.72
N TYR A 256 -34.69 -22.83 12.74
CA TYR A 256 -33.66 -21.80 12.60
C TYR A 256 -32.50 -22.28 11.73
N ALA A 257 -31.91 -23.44 12.03
CA ALA A 257 -30.76 -23.97 11.27
C ALA A 257 -31.13 -24.26 9.81
N THR A 258 -32.34 -24.79 9.57
CA THR A 258 -32.86 -25.02 8.22
C THR A 258 -33.08 -23.70 7.47
N ALA A 259 -33.64 -22.68 8.13
CA ALA A 259 -33.83 -21.37 7.54
C ALA A 259 -32.50 -20.68 7.22
N ALA A 260 -31.51 -20.77 8.10
CA ALA A 260 -30.15 -20.26 7.88
C ALA A 260 -29.46 -20.97 6.70
N GLY A 261 -29.62 -22.30 6.58
CA GLY A 261 -29.04 -23.06 5.47
C GLY A 261 -29.70 -22.82 4.11
N LYS A 262 -30.91 -22.25 4.10
CA LYS A 262 -31.67 -21.94 2.87
C LYS A 262 -31.75 -20.46 2.56
N ARG A 263 -31.35 -19.60 3.49
CA ARG A 263 -31.34 -18.17 3.25
C ARG A 263 -30.40 -17.96 2.07
N PRO A 264 -30.86 -17.30 0.99
CA PRO A 264 -29.93 -16.93 -0.08
C PRO A 264 -28.78 -16.18 0.57
N LEU A 265 -27.63 -16.14 -0.11
CA LEU A 265 -26.60 -15.16 0.22
C LEU A 265 -27.35 -13.89 0.59
N PRO A 266 -27.13 -13.28 1.79
CA PRO A 266 -27.51 -11.90 1.94
C PRO A 266 -26.87 -11.34 0.70
N ILE A 267 -27.71 -10.89 -0.21
CA ILE A 267 -27.20 -10.19 -1.34
C ILE A 267 -26.39 -9.14 -0.59
N THR A 268 -25.04 -9.17 -0.65
CA THR A 268 -24.31 -7.92 -0.55
C THR A 268 -25.02 -7.16 -1.60
N THR A 269 -25.98 -6.37 -1.17
CA THR A 269 -26.91 -5.82 -2.08
C THR A 269 -26.09 -4.77 -2.80
N ASP A 270 -25.45 -5.20 -3.86
CA ASP A 270 -25.68 -4.63 -5.17
C ASP A 270 -27.17 -4.70 -5.56
N ALA A 271 -28.09 -5.22 -4.73
CA ALA A 271 -29.48 -4.75 -4.67
C ALA A 271 -29.68 -3.46 -3.84
N THR A 272 -28.67 -2.61 -3.75
CA THR A 272 -28.85 -1.19 -4.03
C THR A 272 -27.60 -0.72 -4.76
N MET A 273 -27.19 -1.44 -5.81
CA MET A 273 -26.53 -0.72 -6.89
C MET A 273 -27.47 0.43 -7.21
N THR A 274 -27.04 1.65 -6.91
CA THR A 274 -27.84 2.83 -7.18
C THR A 274 -27.82 2.93 -8.70
N LYS A 275 -28.94 2.53 -9.31
CA LYS A 275 -29.14 2.63 -10.75
C LYS A 275 -30.34 3.52 -10.96
N LEU A 276 -30.15 4.58 -11.72
CA LEU A 276 -31.24 5.43 -12.15
C LEU A 276 -32.01 4.72 -13.26
N LEU A 277 -33.33 4.88 -13.28
CA LEU A 277 -34.13 4.40 -14.40
C LEU A 277 -33.84 5.27 -15.64
N PRO A 278 -33.75 4.69 -16.84
CA PRO A 278 -33.60 5.48 -18.06
C PRO A 278 -34.68 6.57 -18.17
N GLY A 279 -34.25 7.82 -18.34
CA GLY A 279 -35.15 8.98 -18.40
C GLY A 279 -35.67 9.50 -17.05
N GLN A 280 -35.18 8.98 -15.93
CA GLN A 280 -35.45 9.53 -14.59
C GLN A 280 -34.81 10.92 -14.41
N VAL A 281 -33.59 11.10 -14.93
CA VAL A 281 -32.91 12.41 -14.96
C VAL A 281 -33.10 13.03 -16.34
N LYS A 282 -33.71 14.22 -16.39
CA LYS A 282 -34.01 14.95 -17.62
C LYS A 282 -33.39 16.34 -17.67
N ARG A 283 -33.22 16.97 -16.50
CA ARG A 283 -32.69 18.33 -16.34
C ARG A 283 -31.47 18.30 -15.44
N VAL A 284 -30.32 18.69 -15.99
CA VAL A 284 -29.04 18.74 -15.26
C VAL A 284 -28.54 20.17 -15.20
N ALA A 285 -28.18 20.63 -14.01
CA ALA A 285 -27.44 21.88 -13.82
C ALA A 285 -25.94 21.60 -13.71
N ILE A 286 -25.14 22.37 -14.42
CA ILE A 286 -23.68 22.36 -14.30
C ILE A 286 -23.26 23.71 -13.70
N ILE A 287 -22.49 23.69 -12.62
CA ILE A 287 -22.02 24.92 -11.96
C ILE A 287 -20.58 25.18 -12.40
N GLY A 288 -20.39 26.14 -13.30
CA GLY A 288 -19.12 26.53 -13.92
C GLY A 288 -19.01 26.12 -15.39
N ALA A 289 -18.59 27.05 -16.26
CA ALA A 289 -18.24 26.82 -17.66
C ALA A 289 -16.72 26.84 -17.89
N GLY A 290 -15.96 26.38 -16.89
CA GLY A 290 -14.54 26.06 -17.05
C GLY A 290 -14.31 24.73 -17.78
N PRO A 291 -13.05 24.28 -17.93
CA PRO A 291 -12.72 23.06 -18.67
C PRO A 291 -13.53 21.82 -18.28
N SER A 292 -13.79 21.62 -16.99
CA SER A 292 -14.59 20.49 -16.49
C SER A 292 -16.06 20.60 -16.85
N GLY A 293 -16.65 21.79 -16.73
CA GLY A 293 -18.07 22.02 -17.04
C GLY A 293 -18.38 21.93 -18.53
N LEU A 294 -17.47 22.40 -19.39
CA LEU A 294 -17.61 22.27 -20.84
C LEU A 294 -17.60 20.79 -21.26
N ALA A 295 -16.65 19.99 -20.75
CA ALA A 295 -16.63 18.55 -20.99
C ALA A 295 -17.93 17.88 -20.50
N ALA A 296 -18.37 18.20 -19.28
CA ALA A 296 -19.61 17.65 -18.71
C ALA A 296 -20.81 17.87 -19.62
N ALA A 297 -21.00 19.08 -20.13
CA ALA A 297 -22.13 19.40 -20.98
C ALA A 297 -22.13 18.63 -22.29
N LYS A 298 -20.97 18.45 -22.94
CA LYS A 298 -20.88 17.67 -24.18
C LYS A 298 -21.23 16.20 -23.96
N TYR A 299 -20.69 15.58 -22.91
CA TYR A 299 -21.00 14.18 -22.59
C TYR A 299 -22.46 13.99 -22.16
N LEU A 300 -23.03 14.91 -21.38
CA LEU A 300 -24.44 14.86 -20.97
C LEU A 300 -25.39 15.11 -22.14
N THR A 301 -25.09 16.07 -23.01
CA THR A 301 -25.90 16.35 -24.23
C THR A 301 -25.90 15.16 -25.18
N ALA A 302 -24.80 14.39 -25.23
CA ALA A 302 -24.72 13.20 -26.07
C ALA A 302 -25.61 12.03 -25.57
N GLU A 303 -25.96 12.00 -24.27
CA GLU A 303 -26.94 11.06 -23.72
C GLU A 303 -28.35 11.56 -24.05
N LYS A 304 -28.91 11.13 -25.19
CA LYS A 304 -30.23 11.56 -25.71
C LYS A 304 -31.40 11.44 -24.72
N SER A 305 -31.25 10.71 -23.62
CA SER A 305 -32.22 10.61 -22.52
C SER A 305 -32.30 11.88 -21.65
N ILE A 306 -31.26 12.72 -21.67
CA ILE A 306 -31.18 13.98 -20.91
C ILE A 306 -31.66 15.11 -21.81
N SER A 307 -32.84 15.66 -21.53
CA SER A 307 -33.49 16.65 -22.40
C SER A 307 -33.00 18.09 -22.23
N GLN A 308 -32.40 18.41 -21.08
CA GLN A 308 -31.98 19.77 -20.77
C GLN A 308 -30.69 19.76 -19.94
N VAL A 309 -29.68 20.46 -20.43
CA VAL A 309 -28.44 20.76 -19.73
C VAL A 309 -28.34 22.28 -19.64
N THR A 310 -28.20 22.82 -18.43
CA THR A 310 -28.00 24.25 -18.19
C THR A 310 -26.68 24.46 -17.46
N ILE A 311 -25.77 25.24 -18.04
CA ILE A 311 -24.51 25.62 -17.37
C ILE A 311 -24.68 27.01 -16.78
N TYR A 312 -24.36 27.17 -15.49
CA TYR A 312 -24.29 28.47 -14.82
C TYR A 312 -22.84 28.93 -14.78
N GLU A 313 -22.54 30.07 -15.42
CA GLU A 313 -21.22 30.68 -15.38
C GLU A 313 -21.34 32.11 -14.87
N GLN A 314 -20.63 32.39 -13.79
CA GLN A 314 -20.64 33.71 -13.20
C GLN A 314 -19.87 34.70 -14.08
N ARG A 315 -18.88 34.26 -14.88
CA ARG A 315 -18.14 35.07 -15.85
C ARG A 315 -18.94 35.37 -17.12
N ALA A 316 -18.48 36.36 -17.88
CA ALA A 316 -19.09 36.75 -19.16
C ALA A 316 -18.71 35.80 -20.31
N THR A 317 -17.65 35.00 -20.11
CA THR A 317 -17.06 34.10 -21.10
C THR A 317 -16.75 32.73 -20.46
N PRO A 318 -16.68 31.65 -21.26
CA PRO A 318 -16.29 30.33 -20.76
C PRO A 318 -14.78 30.30 -20.45
N GLY A 319 -14.28 29.15 -19.99
CA GLY A 319 -12.84 28.92 -19.77
C GLY A 319 -12.39 29.01 -18.31
N GLY A 320 -13.28 29.44 -17.39
CA GLY A 320 -13.02 29.42 -15.95
C GLY A 320 -11.78 30.26 -15.57
N VAL A 321 -10.79 29.64 -14.91
CA VAL A 321 -9.57 30.32 -14.45
C VAL A 321 -8.74 30.93 -15.59
N TRP A 322 -8.88 30.44 -16.82
CA TRP A 322 -8.11 30.94 -17.98
C TRP A 322 -8.49 32.36 -18.43
N ASN A 323 -9.58 32.91 -17.88
CA ASN A 323 -9.95 34.32 -18.02
C ASN A 323 -9.06 35.19 -17.12
N ALA A 324 -7.98 35.75 -17.68
CA ALA A 324 -7.04 36.57 -16.93
C ALA A 324 -7.67 37.91 -16.50
N THR A 325 -7.42 38.30 -15.25
CA THR A 325 -7.88 39.58 -14.68
C THR A 325 -6.70 40.42 -14.19
N PRO A 326 -6.81 41.76 -14.13
CA PRO A 326 -5.78 42.61 -13.51
C PRO A 326 -5.50 42.29 -12.04
N SER A 327 -4.39 42.81 -11.50
CA SER A 327 -4.10 42.76 -10.05
C SER A 327 -5.10 43.60 -9.28
N LEU A 328 -5.55 43.10 -8.12
CA LEU A 328 -6.39 43.88 -7.21
C LEU A 328 -5.54 44.61 -6.18
N THR A 329 -5.95 45.83 -5.86
CA THR A 329 -5.41 46.61 -4.73
C THR A 329 -5.78 46.00 -3.39
N SER A 330 -6.97 45.38 -3.32
CA SER A 330 -7.48 44.65 -2.17
C SER A 330 -7.78 43.22 -2.59
N PRO A 331 -7.02 42.22 -2.09
CA PRO A 331 -7.22 40.83 -2.49
C PRO A 331 -8.59 40.29 -2.05
N SER A 332 -9.14 39.34 -2.82
CA SER A 332 -10.44 38.70 -2.55
C SER A 332 -10.44 37.66 -1.41
N TYR A 333 -9.39 37.62 -0.59
CA TYR A 333 -9.17 36.61 0.45
C TYR A 333 -8.63 37.25 1.73
N SER A 334 -8.80 36.56 2.87
CA SER A 334 -8.28 37.02 4.16
C SER A 334 -6.82 36.61 4.39
N ILE A 335 -6.13 37.28 5.32
CA ILE A 335 -4.75 36.97 5.72
C ILE A 335 -4.72 36.87 7.25
N PRO A 336 -4.49 35.68 7.83
CA PRO A 336 -4.37 34.37 7.18
C PRO A 336 -5.72 33.82 6.67
N GLN A 337 -5.70 32.85 5.75
CA GLN A 337 -6.86 32.12 5.23
C GLN A 337 -6.64 30.63 5.44
N THR A 338 -7.20 30.08 6.51
CA THR A 338 -7.00 28.67 6.93
C THR A 338 -8.24 27.80 6.79
N THR A 339 -9.41 28.39 6.54
CA THR A 339 -10.69 27.72 6.33
C THR A 339 -11.26 28.05 4.96
N PRO A 340 -12.11 27.19 4.37
CA PRO A 340 -12.82 27.50 3.13
C PRO A 340 -13.63 28.79 3.22
N ASP A 341 -13.71 29.52 2.11
CA ASP A 341 -14.67 30.62 2.01
C ASP A 341 -16.10 30.08 2.01
N THR A 342 -16.94 30.71 2.82
CA THR A 342 -18.38 30.44 2.97
C THR A 342 -19.21 31.60 2.42
N THR A 343 -18.62 32.46 1.58
CA THR A 343 -19.37 33.53 0.92
C THR A 343 -19.17 33.44 -0.58
N PRO A 344 -20.24 33.56 -1.39
CA PRO A 344 -20.09 33.66 -2.84
C PRO A 344 -19.15 34.81 -3.21
N ALA A 345 -18.34 34.60 -4.25
CA ALA A 345 -17.38 35.59 -4.70
C ALA A 345 -18.08 36.90 -5.09
N VAL A 346 -17.47 38.04 -4.74
CA VAL A 346 -18.02 39.35 -5.08
C VAL A 346 -17.51 39.78 -6.46
N PRO A 347 -18.38 40.18 -7.40
CA PRO A 347 -17.96 40.69 -8.70
C PRO A 347 -17.20 42.02 -8.55
N LEU A 348 -16.14 42.16 -9.32
CA LEU A 348 -15.30 43.35 -9.39
C LEU A 348 -15.84 44.26 -10.49
N LYS A 349 -16.25 45.49 -10.15
CA LYS A 349 -16.67 46.48 -11.15
C LYS A 349 -15.47 47.20 -11.72
N GLY A 350 -15.33 47.21 -13.04
CA GLY A 350 -14.36 48.05 -13.74
C GLY A 350 -14.79 49.53 -13.76
N ASP A 351 -13.82 50.43 -13.87
CA ASP A 351 -14.10 51.84 -14.14
C ASP A 351 -14.80 51.98 -15.50
N ALA A 352 -15.97 52.62 -15.54
CA ALA A 352 -16.71 52.83 -16.76
C ALA A 352 -15.86 53.61 -17.78
N LYS A 353 -15.51 52.98 -18.91
CA LYS A 353 -14.97 53.69 -20.07
C LYS A 353 -16.15 54.27 -20.86
N ASP A 354 -16.13 55.60 -21.01
CA ASP A 354 -17.04 56.44 -21.79
C ASP A 354 -18.13 55.70 -22.60
N GLY A 355 -19.33 55.57 -22.01
CA GLY A 355 -20.55 55.15 -22.72
C GLY A 355 -20.83 53.65 -22.82
N GLN A 356 -20.01 52.77 -22.24
CA GLN A 356 -20.35 51.35 -22.04
C GLN A 356 -20.75 51.09 -20.58
N GLU A 357 -21.82 50.31 -20.36
CA GLU A 357 -22.17 49.81 -19.03
C GLU A 357 -20.96 49.14 -18.38
N GLY A 358 -20.72 49.39 -17.10
CA GLY A 358 -19.51 48.95 -16.41
C GLY A 358 -19.32 47.43 -16.51
N SER A 359 -18.21 46.97 -17.08
CA SER A 359 -17.88 45.56 -17.12
C SER A 359 -17.59 45.04 -15.71
N TRP A 360 -18.17 43.91 -15.35
CA TRP A 360 -17.88 43.20 -14.11
C TRP A 360 -17.00 41.97 -14.39
N ASP A 361 -16.18 41.55 -13.41
CA ASP A 361 -15.32 40.36 -13.55
C ASP A 361 -15.08 39.66 -12.19
N PHE A 362 -14.47 38.47 -12.21
CA PHE A 362 -14.11 37.69 -11.03
C PHE A 362 -12.62 37.37 -11.04
N GLN A 363 -11.92 37.71 -9.94
CA GLN A 363 -10.48 37.54 -9.83
C GLN A 363 -10.02 36.16 -10.28
N SER A 364 -9.12 36.11 -11.25
CA SER A 364 -8.41 34.90 -11.67
C SER A 364 -7.01 34.84 -11.08
N ALA A 365 -6.53 33.62 -10.82
CA ALA A 365 -5.16 33.33 -10.42
C ALA A 365 -4.14 33.35 -11.58
N VAL A 366 -4.59 33.46 -12.84
CA VAL A 366 -3.70 33.54 -14.00
C VAL A 366 -2.91 34.85 -13.99
N TYR A 367 -1.62 34.78 -14.31
CA TYR A 367 -0.71 35.91 -14.44
C TYR A 367 -0.23 36.08 -15.88
N ASP A 368 0.29 37.26 -16.21
CA ASP A 368 0.44 37.75 -17.59
C ASP A 368 1.38 36.86 -18.44
N TYR A 369 2.42 36.31 -17.82
CA TYR A 369 3.41 35.45 -18.47
C TYR A 369 3.18 33.95 -18.16
N LEU A 370 1.96 33.55 -17.79
CA LEU A 370 1.64 32.15 -17.51
C LEU A 370 1.63 31.32 -18.80
N GLU A 371 2.51 30.33 -18.84
CA GLU A 371 2.53 29.24 -19.82
C GLU A 371 1.99 27.95 -19.20
N ALA A 372 1.31 27.13 -20.00
CA ALA A 372 0.93 25.79 -19.56
C ALA A 372 2.15 24.99 -19.11
N ASN A 373 1.99 24.14 -18.10
CA ASN A 373 3.02 23.20 -17.65
C ASN A 373 2.80 21.77 -18.17
N ILE A 374 1.89 21.60 -19.14
CA ILE A 374 1.54 20.34 -19.78
C ILE A 374 1.70 20.54 -21.30
N PRO A 375 2.39 19.65 -22.02
CA PRO A 375 2.51 19.74 -23.47
C PRO A 375 1.14 19.70 -24.16
N LYS A 376 0.93 20.55 -25.19
CA LYS A 376 -0.34 20.65 -25.91
C LYS A 376 -0.91 19.31 -26.43
N PRO A 377 -0.11 18.31 -26.89
CA PRO A 377 -0.66 17.02 -27.36
C PRO A 377 -1.22 16.14 -26.23
N LEU A 378 -0.80 16.39 -24.99
CA LEU A 378 -1.32 15.70 -23.82
C LEU A 378 -2.47 16.48 -23.18
N MET A 379 -2.46 17.81 -23.31
CA MET A 379 -3.44 18.71 -22.71
C MET A 379 -4.78 18.76 -23.45
N ASN A 380 -4.84 18.55 -24.77
CA ASN A 380 -6.08 18.72 -25.54
C ASN A 380 -7.21 17.74 -25.16
N TYR A 381 -8.47 18.14 -25.39
CA TYR A 381 -9.62 17.24 -25.46
C TYR A 381 -9.51 16.29 -26.65
N THR A 382 -10.13 15.12 -26.54
CA THR A 382 -10.07 14.06 -27.56
C THR A 382 -10.61 14.49 -28.94
N ASP A 383 -11.57 15.41 -28.99
CA ASP A 383 -12.25 15.86 -30.22
C ASP A 383 -11.89 17.27 -30.68
N LEU A 384 -10.96 17.96 -30.01
CA LEU A 384 -10.46 19.26 -30.45
C LEU A 384 -8.97 19.36 -30.16
N LYS A 385 -8.13 19.52 -31.19
CA LYS A 385 -6.68 19.69 -31.02
C LYS A 385 -6.31 21.17 -30.93
N PHE A 386 -5.21 21.47 -30.22
CA PHE A 386 -4.55 22.78 -30.33
C PHE A 386 -4.00 22.97 -31.75
N GLN A 387 -3.84 24.22 -32.17
CA GLN A 387 -3.23 24.53 -33.47
C GLN A 387 -1.76 24.10 -33.51
N ASP A 388 -1.32 23.57 -34.64
CA ASP A 388 0.06 23.09 -34.83
C ASP A 388 1.09 24.21 -34.64
N GLU A 389 0.72 25.44 -35.01
CA GLU A 389 1.57 26.63 -34.89
C GLU A 389 1.76 27.14 -33.46
N SER A 390 0.90 26.74 -32.51
CA SER A 390 1.03 27.16 -31.12
C SER A 390 2.29 26.56 -30.46
N PRO A 391 2.94 27.25 -29.51
CA PRO A 391 4.04 26.67 -28.75
C PRO A 391 3.65 25.35 -28.06
N LEU A 392 4.63 24.46 -27.84
CA LEU A 392 4.43 23.16 -27.18
C LEU A 392 3.77 23.33 -25.81
N PHE A 393 4.13 24.39 -25.10
CA PHE A 393 3.52 24.83 -23.84
C PHE A 393 2.76 26.14 -24.10
N PRO A 394 1.46 26.09 -24.44
CA PRO A 394 0.72 27.27 -24.86
C PRO A 394 0.59 28.30 -23.73
N ALA A 395 0.70 29.58 -24.07
CA ALA A 395 0.39 30.69 -23.17
C ALA A 395 -1.09 30.70 -22.77
N HIS A 396 -1.41 31.26 -21.61
CA HIS A 396 -2.77 31.25 -21.05
C HIS A 396 -3.84 31.79 -22.03
N GLY A 397 -3.53 32.81 -22.84
CA GLY A 397 -4.44 33.35 -23.84
C GLY A 397 -4.77 32.37 -24.97
N THR A 398 -3.80 31.52 -25.36
CA THR A 398 -4.00 30.45 -26.35
C THR A 398 -4.92 29.37 -25.77
N VAL A 399 -4.73 29.00 -24.51
CA VAL A 399 -5.60 28.04 -23.82
C VAL A 399 -7.02 28.58 -23.67
N ASN A 400 -7.18 29.87 -23.34
CA ASN A 400 -8.50 30.49 -23.23
C ASN A 400 -9.24 30.48 -24.58
N THR A 401 -8.55 30.83 -25.67
CA THR A 401 -9.10 30.78 -27.04
C THR A 401 -9.53 29.37 -27.42
N TYR A 402 -8.73 28.36 -27.06
CA TYR A 402 -9.05 26.94 -27.26
C TYR A 402 -10.32 26.52 -26.51
N LEU A 403 -10.49 26.95 -25.25
CA LEU A 403 -11.67 26.64 -24.44
C LEU A 403 -12.92 27.36 -24.93
N ASP A 404 -12.78 28.60 -25.41
CA ASP A 404 -13.88 29.34 -26.02
C ASP A 404 -14.36 28.64 -27.30
N ALA A 405 -13.44 28.20 -28.16
CA ALA A 405 -13.76 27.38 -29.34
C ALA A 405 -14.40 26.02 -28.95
N TYR A 406 -13.93 25.39 -27.88
CA TYR A 406 -14.54 24.16 -27.38
C TYR A 406 -15.98 24.36 -26.89
N ALA A 407 -16.35 25.56 -26.45
CA ALA A 407 -17.68 25.88 -25.96
C ALA A 407 -18.70 26.20 -27.07
N ASP A 408 -18.29 26.35 -28.33
CA ASP A 408 -19.14 26.92 -29.39
C ASP A 408 -20.45 26.16 -29.65
N ASP A 409 -20.41 24.82 -29.69
CA ASP A 409 -21.57 23.96 -29.94
C ASP A 409 -22.53 23.86 -28.74
N ILE A 410 -22.06 24.17 -27.53
CA ILE A 410 -22.84 24.16 -26.29
C ILE A 410 -23.10 25.56 -25.75
N ARG A 411 -22.67 26.63 -26.43
CA ARG A 411 -22.76 28.02 -25.93
C ARG A 411 -24.19 28.44 -25.60
N GLY A 412 -25.17 27.95 -26.35
CA GLY A 412 -26.60 28.19 -26.09
C GLY A 412 -27.14 27.56 -24.79
N GLN A 413 -26.38 26.64 -24.18
CA GLN A 413 -26.71 26.02 -22.88
C GLN A 413 -26.11 26.82 -21.70
N ILE A 414 -25.23 27.79 -21.96
CA ILE A 414 -24.50 28.54 -20.93
C ILE A 414 -25.27 29.82 -20.58
N ARG A 415 -25.57 29.97 -19.28
CA ARG A 415 -26.07 31.21 -18.68
C ARG A 415 -24.88 32.00 -18.14
N PHE A 416 -24.30 32.85 -18.99
CA PHE A 416 -23.24 33.79 -18.59
C PHE A 416 -23.76 34.85 -17.62
N GLY A 417 -22.86 35.44 -16.84
CA GLY A 417 -23.21 36.47 -15.85
C GLY A 417 -24.24 36.02 -14.84
N THR A 418 -24.26 34.72 -14.52
CA THR A 418 -25.24 34.14 -13.60
C THR A 418 -24.51 33.38 -12.50
N GLN A 419 -24.48 33.94 -11.29
CA GLN A 419 -23.83 33.34 -10.14
C GLN A 419 -24.79 32.43 -9.38
N VAL A 420 -24.35 31.22 -9.04
CA VAL A 420 -25.09 30.32 -8.14
C VAL A 420 -24.82 30.72 -6.69
N LEU A 421 -25.90 30.98 -5.96
CA LEU A 421 -25.85 31.43 -4.57
C LEU A 421 -26.07 30.28 -3.57
N ASP A 422 -26.96 29.34 -3.90
CA ASP A 422 -27.34 28.24 -3.02
C ASP A 422 -27.88 27.05 -3.81
N VAL A 423 -27.62 25.84 -3.33
CA VAL A 423 -28.08 24.57 -3.91
C VAL A 423 -28.66 23.72 -2.80
N GLN A 424 -29.97 23.51 -2.83
CA GLN A 424 -30.69 22.77 -1.79
C GLN A 424 -31.23 21.43 -2.30
N ARG A 425 -31.04 20.38 -1.49
CA ARG A 425 -31.60 19.04 -1.75
C ARG A 425 -33.04 18.97 -1.23
N HIS A 426 -33.99 18.65 -2.11
CA HIS A 426 -35.39 18.44 -1.77
C HIS A 426 -35.82 17.01 -2.10
N ARG A 427 -36.49 16.34 -1.15
CA ARG A 427 -37.09 15.01 -1.36
C ARG A 427 -38.60 15.10 -1.31
N HIS A 428 -39.28 14.47 -2.25
CA HIS A 428 -40.74 14.42 -2.28
C HIS A 428 -41.23 13.06 -2.77
N LYS A 429 -42.46 12.68 -2.40
CA LYS A 429 -43.07 11.41 -2.81
C LYS A 429 -43.88 11.62 -4.09
N GLU A 430 -43.61 10.82 -5.11
CA GLU A 430 -44.47 10.76 -6.30
C GLU A 430 -45.75 9.95 -6.04
N LYS A 431 -46.73 10.06 -6.97
CA LYS A 431 -48.03 9.36 -6.91
C LYS A 431 -47.92 7.83 -6.80
N ALA A 432 -46.78 7.25 -7.20
CA ALA A 432 -46.50 5.82 -7.10
C ALA A 432 -45.91 5.38 -5.74
N GLY A 433 -45.66 6.32 -4.81
CA GLY A 433 -45.09 6.03 -3.49
C GLY A 433 -43.56 6.05 -3.43
N GLU A 434 -42.86 6.26 -4.56
CA GLU A 434 -41.40 6.40 -4.64
C GLU A 434 -40.95 7.82 -4.23
N GLU A 435 -39.84 7.90 -3.50
CA GLU A 435 -39.23 9.16 -3.05
C GLU A 435 -38.22 9.63 -4.11
N VAL A 436 -38.45 10.81 -4.68
CA VAL A 436 -37.61 11.42 -5.73
C VAL A 436 -36.85 12.61 -5.13
N THR A 437 -35.54 12.68 -5.42
CA THR A 437 -34.70 13.82 -5.07
C THR A 437 -34.66 14.81 -6.22
N THR A 438 -34.83 16.10 -5.91
CA THR A 438 -34.62 17.22 -6.82
C THR A 438 -33.75 18.28 -6.18
N TRP A 439 -33.05 19.05 -6.99
CA TRP A 439 -32.11 20.08 -6.57
C TRP A 439 -32.64 21.46 -6.94
N HIS A 440 -32.75 22.34 -5.95
CA HIS A 440 -33.14 23.73 -6.15
C HIS A 440 -31.87 24.57 -6.24
N VAL A 441 -31.59 25.10 -7.43
CA VAL A 441 -30.42 25.93 -7.70
C VAL A 441 -30.87 27.38 -7.71
N LYS A 442 -30.52 28.11 -6.65
CA LYS A 442 -30.74 29.55 -6.52
C LYS A 442 -29.58 30.29 -7.17
N SER A 443 -29.89 31.19 -8.09
CA SER A 443 -28.91 31.96 -8.85
C SER A 443 -29.29 33.43 -8.97
N LYS A 444 -28.32 34.29 -9.23
CA LYS A 444 -28.49 35.73 -9.40
C LYS A 444 -27.78 36.18 -10.67
N ILE A 445 -28.48 36.96 -11.50
CA ILE A 445 -27.86 37.63 -12.64
C ILE A 445 -27.04 38.80 -12.10
N ILE A 446 -25.75 38.84 -12.45
CA ILE A 446 -24.83 39.89 -11.99
C ILE A 446 -25.37 41.28 -12.36
N ASP A 447 -25.16 42.25 -11.47
CA ASP A 447 -25.64 43.63 -11.58
C ASP A 447 -27.17 43.83 -11.63
N THR A 448 -27.95 42.79 -11.35
CA THR A 448 -29.40 42.90 -11.15
C THR A 448 -29.76 42.34 -9.78
N ASP A 449 -30.93 42.70 -9.23
CA ASP A 449 -31.50 42.01 -8.06
C ASP A 449 -32.39 40.83 -8.46
N ASN A 450 -32.29 40.39 -9.72
CA ASN A 450 -33.05 39.26 -10.22
C ASN A 450 -32.42 37.95 -9.74
N GLU A 451 -33.01 37.41 -8.67
CA GLU A 451 -32.74 36.06 -8.21
C GLU A 451 -33.76 35.09 -8.81
N GLU A 452 -33.29 33.95 -9.29
CA GLU A 452 -34.12 32.87 -9.83
C GLU A 452 -33.77 31.57 -9.12
N THR A 453 -34.78 30.76 -8.81
CA THR A 453 -34.59 29.38 -8.36
C THR A 453 -35.14 28.43 -9.42
N ALA A 454 -34.26 27.62 -9.99
CA ALA A 454 -34.61 26.59 -10.96
C ALA A 454 -34.44 25.20 -10.34
N ILE A 455 -35.29 24.26 -10.76
CA ILE A 455 -35.33 22.88 -10.24
C ILE A 455 -34.69 21.95 -11.25
N TYR A 456 -33.76 21.12 -10.78
CA TYR A 456 -33.03 20.13 -11.57
C TYR A 456 -33.13 18.75 -10.93
N ASP A 457 -32.94 17.72 -11.75
CA ASP A 457 -32.95 16.33 -11.29
C ASP A 457 -31.53 15.91 -10.85
N SER A 458 -30.50 16.61 -11.34
CA SER A 458 -29.10 16.40 -10.96
C SER A 458 -28.30 17.71 -11.05
N VAL A 459 -27.24 17.81 -10.23
CA VAL A 459 -26.28 18.92 -10.23
C VAL A 459 -24.86 18.37 -10.39
N VAL A 460 -24.12 18.92 -11.35
CA VAL A 460 -22.70 18.66 -11.56
C VAL A 460 -21.89 19.90 -11.17
N VAL A 461 -21.06 19.77 -10.15
CA VAL A 461 -20.22 20.83 -9.61
C VAL A 461 -18.89 20.85 -10.35
N ALA A 462 -18.67 21.91 -11.13
CA ALA A 462 -17.49 22.14 -11.96
C ALA A 462 -16.89 23.55 -11.71
N ASN A 463 -17.03 24.06 -10.47
CA ASN A 463 -16.62 25.42 -10.10
C ASN A 463 -15.09 25.59 -9.97
N GLY A 464 -14.35 24.49 -9.94
CA GLY A 464 -12.91 24.47 -9.76
C GLY A 464 -12.48 24.65 -8.30
N HIS A 465 -11.19 24.44 -8.03
CA HIS A 465 -10.63 24.43 -6.68
C HIS A 465 -9.34 25.28 -6.52
N TYR A 466 -9.10 26.19 -7.47
CA TYR A 466 -7.98 27.15 -7.43
C TYR A 466 -8.45 28.60 -7.29
N ASP A 467 -9.41 28.81 -6.37
CA ASP A 467 -9.97 30.15 -6.10
C ASP A 467 -9.83 30.58 -4.63
N CYS A 468 -10.23 29.74 -3.67
CA CYS A 468 -10.06 30.04 -2.23
C CYS A 468 -8.58 29.86 -1.84
N ALA A 469 -7.85 30.96 -1.61
CA ALA A 469 -6.43 30.92 -1.26
C ALA A 469 -6.18 30.15 0.05
N PHE A 470 -5.02 29.52 0.21
CA PHE A 470 -4.58 29.00 1.50
C PHE A 470 -3.39 29.81 1.99
N ILE A 471 -3.56 30.55 3.08
CA ILE A 471 -2.49 31.32 3.72
C ILE A 471 -2.39 30.85 5.18
N PRO A 472 -1.27 30.20 5.57
CA PRO A 472 -1.14 29.63 6.90
C PRO A 472 -1.14 30.72 7.98
N ASN A 473 -1.68 30.39 9.15
CA ASN A 473 -1.64 31.27 10.32
C ASN A 473 -0.24 31.20 10.97
N ILE A 474 0.71 31.96 10.41
CA ILE A 474 2.06 32.12 10.94
C ILE A 474 2.06 33.25 11.97
N LYS A 475 2.80 33.08 13.07
CA LYS A 475 2.88 34.07 14.15
C LYS A 475 3.21 35.47 13.59
N GLY A 476 2.40 36.46 13.94
CA GLY A 476 2.59 37.87 13.54
C GLY A 476 2.19 38.23 12.10
N VAL A 477 1.70 37.28 11.28
CA VAL A 477 1.33 37.57 9.88
C VAL A 477 0.17 38.56 9.78
N GLU A 478 -0.78 38.50 10.70
CA GLU A 478 -1.92 39.44 10.75
C GLU A 478 -1.45 40.85 11.13
N ASP A 479 -0.59 40.97 12.16
CA ASP A 479 -0.03 42.25 12.60
C ASP A 479 0.85 42.88 11.50
N TRP A 480 1.60 42.06 10.77
CA TRP A 480 2.34 42.49 9.60
C TRP A 480 1.42 43.02 8.51
N HIS A 481 0.38 42.26 8.15
CA HIS A 481 -0.58 42.68 7.12
C HIS A 481 -1.28 44.00 7.50
N ARG A 482 -1.64 44.16 8.77
CA ARG A 482 -2.22 45.39 9.32
C ARG A 482 -1.26 46.58 9.24
N SER A 483 0.02 46.37 9.55
CA SER A 483 1.05 47.42 9.56
C SER A 483 1.51 47.80 8.15
N TYR A 484 1.54 46.84 7.23
CA TYR A 484 1.99 47.02 5.85
C TYR A 484 0.97 46.44 4.86
N PRO A 485 -0.18 47.11 4.68
CA PRO A 485 -1.17 46.69 3.69
C PRO A 485 -0.51 46.59 2.31
N ARG A 486 -0.76 45.47 1.61
CA ARG A 486 -0.20 45.07 0.30
C ARG A 486 1.15 44.34 0.29
N SER A 487 1.90 44.33 1.39
CA SER A 487 3.20 43.63 1.45
C SER A 487 3.09 42.10 1.50
N VAL A 488 1.91 41.57 1.86
CA VAL A 488 1.64 40.13 1.87
C VAL A 488 0.55 39.84 0.85
N ILE A 489 0.86 38.96 -0.10
CA ILE A 489 -0.10 38.48 -1.09
C ILE A 489 -0.04 36.95 -1.21
N HIS A 490 -1.07 36.37 -1.82
CA HIS A 490 -1.07 35.00 -2.31
C HIS A 490 -0.77 35.00 -3.82
N SER A 491 -0.33 33.86 -4.35
CA SER A 491 -0.13 33.63 -5.79
C SER A 491 -1.33 34.02 -6.65
N LYS A 492 -2.56 33.93 -6.12
CA LYS A 492 -3.81 34.40 -6.77
C LYS A 492 -3.77 35.89 -7.16
N ASN A 493 -3.02 36.72 -6.43
CA ASN A 493 -2.92 38.16 -6.68
C ASN A 493 -1.63 38.57 -7.41
N TYR A 494 -0.70 37.63 -7.63
CA TYR A 494 0.47 37.86 -8.49
C TYR A 494 0.03 38.01 -9.95
N LYS A 495 0.68 38.91 -10.70
CA LYS A 495 0.38 39.14 -12.13
C LYS A 495 1.59 39.29 -13.02
N ARG A 496 2.59 40.05 -12.56
CA ARG A 496 3.79 40.29 -13.36
C ARG A 496 4.99 40.59 -12.47
N PRO A 497 6.21 40.20 -12.87
CA PRO A 497 7.41 40.35 -12.06
C PRO A 497 7.91 41.79 -11.95
N GLU A 498 7.59 42.68 -12.88
CA GLU A 498 8.02 44.09 -12.88
C GLU A 498 7.47 44.87 -11.66
N ASN A 499 6.40 44.36 -11.03
CA ASN A 499 5.85 44.91 -9.78
C ASN A 499 6.81 44.80 -8.58
N TYR A 500 7.90 44.05 -8.73
CA TYR A 500 8.87 43.74 -7.68
C TYR A 500 10.27 44.31 -7.97
N GLU A 501 10.38 45.21 -8.94
CA GLU A 501 11.64 45.85 -9.33
C GLU A 501 12.37 46.47 -8.11
N GLY A 502 13.59 46.01 -7.84
CA GLY A 502 14.45 46.50 -6.77
C GLY A 502 13.99 46.17 -5.34
N LYS A 503 12.93 45.37 -5.16
CA LYS A 503 12.37 45.02 -3.85
C LYS A 503 12.97 43.77 -3.26
N LYS A 504 13.04 43.69 -1.93
CA LYS A 504 13.42 42.47 -1.22
C LYS A 504 12.22 41.55 -1.03
N VAL A 505 12.20 40.42 -1.74
CA VAL A 505 11.03 39.54 -1.84
C VAL A 505 11.28 38.18 -1.19
N VAL A 506 10.27 37.69 -0.46
CA VAL A 506 10.21 36.30 0.03
C VAL A 506 9.06 35.57 -0.64
N VAL A 507 9.35 34.49 -1.37
CA VAL A 507 8.35 33.56 -1.91
C VAL A 507 8.19 32.40 -0.93
N VAL A 508 6.97 32.09 -0.52
CA VAL A 508 6.68 31.05 0.49
C VAL A 508 6.01 29.85 -0.17
N GLY A 509 6.71 28.72 -0.21
CA GLY A 509 6.26 27.47 -0.82
C GLY A 509 6.91 27.22 -2.19
N ALA A 510 7.56 26.07 -2.34
CA ALA A 510 8.27 25.67 -3.56
C ALA A 510 7.47 24.66 -4.42
N GLY A 511 6.13 24.85 -4.50
CA GLY A 511 5.31 24.14 -5.48
C GLY A 511 5.51 24.68 -6.90
N VAL A 512 4.73 24.18 -7.87
CA VAL A 512 4.83 24.62 -9.29
C VAL A 512 4.73 26.14 -9.41
N SER A 513 3.69 26.76 -8.81
CA SER A 513 3.54 28.23 -8.83
C SER A 513 4.66 28.96 -8.10
N GLY A 514 5.18 28.40 -7.00
CA GLY A 514 6.25 29.01 -6.23
C GLY A 514 7.56 29.09 -6.99
N ILE A 515 7.93 28.00 -7.67
CA ILE A 515 9.12 27.94 -8.51
C ILE A 515 8.96 28.85 -9.73
N ASP A 516 7.79 28.87 -10.37
CA ASP A 516 7.53 29.71 -11.54
C ASP A 516 7.62 31.21 -11.19
N ILE A 517 6.88 31.62 -10.15
CA ILE A 517 6.85 33.02 -9.69
C ILE A 517 8.23 33.45 -9.17
N ALA A 518 8.95 32.60 -8.45
CA ALA A 518 10.30 32.92 -7.99
C ALA A 518 11.26 33.15 -9.17
N ASN A 519 11.22 32.31 -10.20
CA ASN A 519 12.05 32.48 -11.40
C ASN A 519 11.68 33.73 -12.21
N GLN A 520 10.39 34.09 -12.28
CA GLN A 520 9.96 35.32 -12.96
C GLN A 520 10.38 36.58 -12.19
N ILE A 521 10.28 36.57 -10.86
CA ILE A 521 10.61 37.73 -10.02
C ILE A 521 12.12 37.90 -9.85
N ALA A 522 12.90 36.82 -9.80
CA ALA A 522 14.32 36.86 -9.50
C ALA A 522 15.11 37.87 -10.37
N PRO A 523 14.88 38.00 -11.69
CA PRO A 523 15.52 39.03 -12.52
C PRO A 523 15.24 40.50 -12.12
N HIS A 524 14.12 40.76 -11.44
CA HIS A 524 13.61 42.09 -11.11
C HIS A 524 13.84 42.48 -9.64
N ALA A 525 13.78 41.51 -8.72
CA ALA A 525 13.93 41.75 -7.29
C ALA A 525 15.38 42.04 -6.87
N GLN A 526 15.53 42.58 -5.66
CA GLN A 526 16.83 42.69 -5.00
C GLN A 526 17.40 41.30 -4.75
N TYR A 527 18.63 41.05 -5.23
CA TYR A 527 19.31 39.78 -5.04
C TYR A 527 19.88 39.60 -3.61
N PRO A 528 19.78 38.38 -3.03
CA PRO A 528 19.04 37.23 -3.53
C PRO A 528 17.54 37.32 -3.23
N LEU A 529 16.70 36.78 -4.13
CA LEU A 529 15.30 36.47 -3.81
C LEU A 529 15.28 35.27 -2.84
N LEU A 530 14.48 35.35 -1.77
CA LEU A 530 14.40 34.27 -0.80
C LEU A 530 13.23 33.34 -1.10
N LEU A 531 13.49 32.05 -1.25
CA LEU A 531 12.48 31.02 -1.45
C LEU A 531 12.35 30.17 -0.17
N SER A 532 11.33 30.47 0.64
CA SER A 532 11.04 29.72 1.86
C SER A 532 10.37 28.39 1.52
N ARG A 533 10.97 27.29 2.01
CA ARG A 533 10.47 25.93 1.82
C ARG A 533 10.52 25.16 3.14
N ARG A 534 9.53 24.28 3.33
CA ARG A 534 9.59 23.31 4.43
C ARG A 534 10.74 22.35 4.16
N ALA A 535 11.58 22.09 5.16
CA ALA A 535 12.63 21.09 5.05
C ALA A 535 11.99 19.74 4.67
N ALA A 536 12.38 19.16 3.53
CA ALA A 536 11.94 17.81 3.22
C ALA A 536 12.51 16.86 4.26
N LYS A 537 11.72 15.86 4.67
CA LYS A 537 12.21 14.67 5.38
C LYS A 537 13.28 13.99 4.49
N GLY A 538 14.55 14.38 4.64
CA GLY A 538 15.68 13.77 3.95
C GLY A 538 16.31 14.57 2.80
N SER A 539 16.00 15.85 2.58
CA SER A 539 16.82 16.69 1.69
C SER A 539 17.76 17.58 2.50
N SER A 540 19.06 17.28 2.48
CA SER A 540 20.05 18.36 2.53
C SER A 540 19.81 19.24 1.32
N SER A 541 19.66 20.54 1.54
CA SER A 541 19.60 21.54 0.46
C SER A 541 20.73 21.28 -0.55
N PRO A 542 20.45 21.07 -1.85
CA PRO A 542 21.49 20.94 -2.84
C PRO A 542 21.54 22.19 -3.70
N LEU A 543 22.14 23.27 -3.21
CA LEU A 543 22.83 24.24 -4.05
C LEU A 543 24.00 24.85 -3.25
N PRO A 544 25.26 24.50 -3.56
CA PRO A 544 26.40 25.37 -3.28
C PRO A 544 26.22 26.70 -4.03
N PRO A 545 26.71 27.83 -3.51
CA PRO A 545 26.54 29.14 -4.13
C PRO A 545 27.46 29.29 -5.35
N GLU A 546 26.99 28.85 -6.52
CA GLU A 546 27.36 29.50 -7.79
C GLU A 546 26.32 30.58 -8.07
N LYS A 547 26.54 31.80 -7.56
CA LYS A 547 25.76 33.03 -7.84
C LYS A 547 24.37 32.79 -8.45
N THR A 548 23.48 32.10 -7.73
CA THR A 548 22.08 31.99 -8.14
C THR A 548 21.34 33.22 -7.62
N SER A 549 20.47 33.77 -8.45
CA SER A 549 19.60 34.90 -8.10
C SER A 549 18.59 34.58 -6.99
N ILE A 550 18.39 33.29 -6.68
CA ILE A 550 17.46 32.75 -5.70
C ILE A 550 18.24 32.01 -4.62
N GLU A 551 17.90 32.25 -3.35
CA GLU A 551 18.42 31.58 -2.17
C GLU A 551 17.31 30.82 -1.45
N ASP A 552 17.55 29.54 -1.15
CA ASP A 552 16.61 28.73 -0.37
C ASP A 552 16.74 28.98 1.13
N VAL A 553 15.61 29.28 1.77
CA VAL A 553 15.52 29.52 3.23
C VAL A 553 14.52 28.57 3.88
N SER A 554 14.65 28.37 5.19
CA SER A 554 13.78 27.47 5.95
C SER A 554 12.36 28.03 6.12
N GLU A 555 11.48 27.28 6.79
CA GLU A 555 10.09 27.70 7.03
C GLU A 555 10.06 28.97 7.91
N ILE A 556 9.13 29.88 7.61
CA ILE A 556 8.94 31.09 8.43
C ILE A 556 8.35 30.69 9.78
N GLU A 557 9.03 31.09 10.86
CA GLU A 557 8.57 30.94 12.23
C GLU A 557 7.68 32.13 12.65
N GLU A 558 8.11 33.35 12.34
CA GLU A 558 7.46 34.58 12.84
C GLU A 558 7.67 35.78 11.91
N PHE A 559 6.60 36.55 11.70
CA PHE A 559 6.64 37.90 11.12
C PHE A 559 6.76 38.94 12.23
N ILE A 560 7.72 39.85 12.11
CA ILE A 560 8.01 40.92 13.09
C ILE A 560 7.74 42.27 12.41
N ALA A 561 6.58 42.85 12.72
CA ALA A 561 6.09 44.05 12.04
C ALA A 561 6.95 45.30 12.31
N ASP A 562 7.43 45.51 13.54
CA ASP A 562 8.12 46.76 13.95
C ASP A 562 9.26 47.20 13.03
N ASN A 563 10.00 46.24 12.46
CA ASN A 563 11.18 46.50 11.64
C ASN A 563 11.18 45.72 10.31
N ARG A 564 10.01 45.26 9.85
CA ARG A 564 9.86 44.44 8.64
C ARG A 564 10.83 43.24 8.61
N SER A 565 10.88 42.47 9.70
CA SER A 565 11.74 41.28 9.78
C SER A 565 10.98 39.97 9.77
N ILE A 566 11.55 38.96 9.13
CA ILE A 566 11.03 37.60 9.09
C ILE A 566 12.04 36.69 9.80
N ARG A 567 11.60 35.98 10.83
CA ARG A 567 12.38 34.94 11.48
C ARG A 567 12.04 33.59 10.88
N PHE A 568 13.05 32.84 10.51
CA PHE A 568 12.93 31.46 10.05
C PHE A 568 13.23 30.47 11.18
N VAL A 569 12.74 29.24 11.05
CA VAL A 569 12.88 28.19 12.09
C VAL A 569 14.33 27.77 12.38
N ASP A 570 15.27 28.02 11.46
CA ASP A 570 16.70 27.82 11.70
C ASP A 570 17.35 28.95 12.54
N GLY A 571 16.58 29.95 12.95
CA GLY A 571 17.02 31.11 13.71
C GLY A 571 17.51 32.28 12.86
N ARG A 572 17.60 32.15 11.53
CA ARG A 572 17.91 33.28 10.63
C ARG A 572 16.82 34.33 10.75
N ILE A 573 17.23 35.60 10.80
CA ILE A 573 16.33 36.76 10.74
C ILE A 573 16.69 37.57 9.50
N GLU A 574 15.73 37.69 8.59
CA GLU A 574 15.85 38.57 7.44
C GLU A 574 15.15 39.90 7.73
N THR A 575 15.85 41.02 7.55
CA THR A 575 15.32 42.35 7.83
C THR A 575 14.98 43.12 6.54
N CYS A 576 14.17 44.17 6.67
CA CYS A 576 13.80 45.05 5.56
C CYS A 576 13.14 44.31 4.39
N VAL A 577 12.28 43.32 4.67
CA VAL A 577 11.53 42.60 3.63
C VAL A 577 10.42 43.50 3.10
N ASP A 578 10.34 43.68 1.78
CA ASP A 578 9.35 44.54 1.15
C ASP A 578 8.05 43.80 0.86
N ASP A 579 8.15 42.62 0.23
CA ASP A 579 7.00 41.83 -0.22
C ASP A 579 7.16 40.34 0.10
N VAL A 580 6.04 39.69 0.44
CA VAL A 580 5.94 38.27 0.78
C VAL A 580 4.82 37.65 -0.04
N ILE A 581 5.16 36.62 -0.81
CA ILE A 581 4.23 35.99 -1.75
C ILE A 581 4.00 34.54 -1.33
N PHE A 582 2.81 34.26 -0.81
CA PHE A 582 2.37 32.92 -0.46
C PHE A 582 2.02 32.12 -1.73
N CYS A 583 2.81 31.10 -2.02
CA CYS A 583 2.59 30.09 -3.07
C CYS A 583 2.18 28.75 -2.42
N THR A 584 1.30 28.83 -1.43
CA THR A 584 0.92 27.74 -0.52
C THR A 584 -0.32 26.95 -0.96
N GLY A 585 -0.83 27.25 -2.15
CA GLY A 585 -1.95 26.55 -2.79
C GLY A 585 -3.31 27.08 -2.35
N TYR A 586 -4.34 26.26 -2.54
CA TYR A 586 -5.73 26.64 -2.37
C TYR A 586 -6.47 25.67 -1.44
N LEU A 587 -7.67 26.05 -1.03
CA LEU A 587 -8.64 25.22 -0.33
C LEU A 587 -9.80 24.90 -1.28
N TYR A 588 -10.37 23.71 -1.16
CA TYR A 588 -11.69 23.41 -1.72
C TYR A 588 -12.74 24.27 -1.01
N SER A 589 -13.63 24.89 -1.79
CA SER A 589 -14.70 25.74 -1.27
C SER A 589 -15.93 25.63 -2.17
N TYR A 590 -17.09 25.51 -1.52
CA TYR A 590 -18.39 25.40 -2.16
C TYR A 590 -19.41 26.29 -1.43
N PRO A 591 -19.33 27.63 -1.57
CA PRO A 591 -20.18 28.54 -0.80
C PRO A 591 -21.68 28.30 -0.99
N PHE A 592 -22.07 27.72 -2.13
CA PHE A 592 -23.45 27.37 -2.48
C PHE A 592 -23.93 26.01 -1.93
N LEU A 593 -23.10 25.25 -1.20
CA LEU A 593 -23.44 23.94 -0.61
C LEU A 593 -23.33 23.90 0.92
N GLN A 594 -23.31 25.05 1.59
CA GLN A 594 -23.12 25.12 3.05
C GLN A 594 -24.20 24.39 3.86
N ASN A 595 -25.41 24.33 3.33
CA ASN A 595 -26.55 23.70 4.00
C ASN A 595 -26.71 22.21 3.64
N LEU A 596 -25.76 21.62 2.90
CA LEU A 596 -25.82 20.22 2.51
C LEU A 596 -25.37 19.33 3.67
N GLU A 597 -26.20 18.35 4.02
CA GLU A 597 -25.91 17.37 5.08
C GLU A 597 -25.88 15.92 4.55
N PRO A 598 -24.78 15.16 4.76
CA PRO A 598 -23.51 15.60 5.35
C PRO A 598 -22.71 16.59 4.46
N ALA A 599 -21.94 17.48 5.08
CA ALA A 599 -21.15 18.49 4.37
C ALA A 599 -20.12 17.87 3.41
N VAL A 600 -19.88 18.52 2.26
CA VAL A 600 -18.87 18.10 1.28
C VAL A 600 -17.50 18.74 1.52
N VAL A 601 -17.40 19.67 2.45
CA VAL A 601 -16.13 20.31 2.83
C VAL A 601 -16.18 20.77 4.27
N THR A 602 -15.16 20.43 5.06
CA THR A 602 -14.99 20.96 6.43
C THR A 602 -13.75 21.85 6.52
N THR A 603 -12.57 21.27 6.34
CA THR A 603 -11.27 21.96 6.46
C THR A 603 -10.81 22.64 5.18
N GLY A 604 -11.38 22.29 4.03
CA GLY A 604 -10.92 22.74 2.71
C GLY A 604 -9.73 21.98 2.14
N TYR A 605 -9.18 20.99 2.85
CA TYR A 605 -8.05 20.21 2.34
C TYR A 605 -8.45 19.16 1.31
N ARG A 606 -9.71 18.73 1.32
CA ARG A 606 -10.30 17.81 0.35
C ARG A 606 -11.80 18.06 0.24
N THR A 607 -12.41 17.46 -0.78
CA THR A 607 -13.86 17.28 -0.82
C THR A 607 -14.20 15.93 -0.19
N GLU A 608 -15.22 15.92 0.66
CA GLU A 608 -15.60 14.81 1.53
C GLU A 608 -16.89 14.16 1.05
N ASN A 609 -17.13 12.93 1.48
CA ASN A 609 -18.33 12.17 1.17
C ASN A 609 -18.45 11.82 -0.32
N LEU A 610 -17.33 11.47 -0.97
CA LEU A 610 -17.26 11.18 -2.40
C LEU A 610 -16.82 9.75 -2.69
N TYR A 611 -17.44 9.15 -3.71
CA TYR A 611 -17.00 7.92 -4.37
C TYR A 611 -16.29 8.23 -5.68
N LEU A 612 -15.16 7.58 -5.92
CA LEU A 612 -14.28 7.79 -7.08
C LEU A 612 -13.84 9.24 -7.29
N HIS A 613 -13.85 10.08 -6.24
CA HIS A 613 -13.66 11.54 -6.34
C HIS A 613 -14.74 12.27 -7.16
N ILE A 614 -15.86 11.62 -7.48
CA ILE A 614 -16.91 12.15 -8.39
C ILE A 614 -18.25 12.24 -7.67
N PHE A 615 -18.79 11.10 -7.23
CA PHE A 615 -20.19 11.01 -6.83
C PHE A 615 -20.36 11.26 -5.34
N TYR A 616 -21.22 12.20 -4.96
CA TYR A 616 -21.57 12.40 -3.56
C TYR A 616 -22.32 11.18 -3.05
N HIS A 617 -21.71 10.44 -2.11
CA HIS A 617 -22.22 9.11 -1.77
C HIS A 617 -23.64 9.11 -1.18
N PRO A 618 -24.09 10.09 -0.36
CA PRO A 618 -25.46 10.12 0.15
C PRO A 618 -26.52 10.36 -0.93
N GLU A 619 -26.16 11.05 -2.02
CA GLU A 619 -27.06 11.39 -3.13
C GLU A 619 -26.23 11.60 -4.43
N PRO A 620 -26.03 10.54 -5.25
CA PRO A 620 -25.11 10.59 -6.40
C PRO A 620 -25.62 11.42 -7.58
N THR A 621 -26.86 11.91 -7.52
CA THR A 621 -27.35 12.95 -8.44
C THR A 621 -26.66 14.31 -8.21
N LEU A 622 -25.86 14.45 -7.15
CA LEU A 622 -24.82 15.46 -7.01
C LEU A 622 -23.44 14.86 -7.33
N SER A 623 -22.73 15.46 -8.28
CA SER A 623 -21.40 15.00 -8.72
C SER A 623 -20.40 16.16 -8.77
N PHE A 624 -19.11 15.85 -8.63
CA PHE A 624 -18.00 16.79 -8.68
C PHE A 624 -17.01 16.35 -9.76
N LEU A 625 -16.39 17.30 -10.45
CA LEU A 625 -15.47 16.99 -11.54
C LEU A 625 -14.09 17.62 -11.35
N CYS A 626 -13.08 16.89 -11.80
CA CYS A 626 -11.67 17.30 -11.87
C CYS A 626 -11.10 17.76 -10.51
N LEU A 627 -11.44 17.04 -9.43
CA LEU A 627 -10.87 17.26 -8.10
C LEU A 627 -9.44 16.72 -7.94
N PRO A 628 -9.03 15.57 -8.53
CA PRO A 628 -7.66 15.09 -8.42
C PRO A 628 -6.62 16.13 -8.86
N ILE A 629 -5.45 16.14 -8.20
CA ILE A 629 -4.34 17.05 -8.49
C ILE A 629 -3.06 16.29 -8.84
N ARG A 630 -2.15 16.95 -9.57
CA ARG A 630 -0.98 16.34 -10.26
C ARG A 630 -1.35 15.47 -11.47
N ILE A 631 -2.55 15.69 -12.00
CA ILE A 631 -3.15 15.05 -13.17
C ILE A 631 -3.03 15.93 -14.42
N VAL A 632 -3.52 15.44 -15.56
CA VAL A 632 -3.81 16.23 -16.78
C VAL A 632 -5.30 16.58 -16.83
N PRO A 633 -5.70 17.85 -16.64
CA PRO A 633 -7.10 18.20 -16.35
C PRO A 633 -8.13 17.83 -17.42
N PHE A 634 -7.83 18.02 -18.70
CA PHE A 634 -8.87 17.95 -19.74
C PHE A 634 -9.34 16.51 -19.99
N ILE A 635 -8.42 15.54 -20.07
CA ILE A 635 -8.81 14.12 -20.21
C ILE A 635 -9.49 13.57 -18.96
N ILE A 636 -9.05 13.97 -17.75
CA ILE A 636 -9.73 13.58 -16.51
C ILE A 636 -11.16 14.14 -16.51
N ALA A 637 -11.34 15.39 -16.94
CA ALA A 637 -12.66 15.97 -17.10
C ALA A 637 -13.53 15.18 -18.10
N GLU A 638 -12.99 14.76 -19.25
CA GLU A 638 -13.74 13.95 -20.22
C GLU A 638 -14.16 12.59 -19.66
N VAL A 639 -13.22 11.84 -19.07
CA VAL A 639 -13.46 10.48 -18.59
C VAL A 639 -14.40 10.48 -17.37
N GLN A 640 -14.24 11.42 -16.44
CA GLN A 640 -15.18 11.58 -15.33
C GLN A 640 -16.57 12.00 -15.83
N SER A 641 -16.64 12.94 -16.78
CA SER A 641 -17.91 13.39 -17.38
C SER A 641 -18.62 12.26 -18.11
N ALA A 642 -17.88 11.40 -18.81
CA ALA A 642 -18.41 10.25 -19.52
C ALA A 642 -19.09 9.26 -18.55
N LEU A 643 -18.46 8.96 -17.42
CA LEU A 643 -19.01 8.08 -16.40
C LEU A 643 -20.24 8.70 -15.70
N VAL A 644 -20.19 9.99 -15.37
CA VAL A 644 -21.35 10.73 -14.83
C VAL A 644 -22.53 10.69 -15.80
N ALA A 645 -22.29 10.97 -17.08
CA ALA A 645 -23.32 10.95 -18.10
C ALA A 645 -24.01 9.58 -18.21
N ARG A 646 -23.24 8.49 -18.21
CA ARG A 646 -23.77 7.12 -18.23
C ARG A 646 -24.55 6.76 -16.98
N PHE A 647 -24.10 7.23 -15.81
CA PHE A 647 -24.85 7.04 -14.57
C PHE A 647 -26.20 7.77 -14.63
N LEU A 648 -26.20 9.06 -14.99
CA LEU A 648 -27.41 9.88 -15.06
C LEU A 648 -28.38 9.41 -16.16
N ALA A 649 -27.88 8.82 -17.24
CA ALA A 649 -28.68 8.18 -18.28
C ALA A 649 -29.28 6.82 -17.86
N GLY A 650 -28.93 6.29 -16.68
CA GLY A 650 -29.38 4.98 -16.21
C GLY A 650 -28.67 3.79 -16.86
N ARG A 651 -27.54 4.03 -17.53
CA ARG A 651 -26.72 3.01 -18.21
C ARG A 651 -25.66 2.40 -17.32
N PHE A 652 -25.21 3.16 -16.32
CA PHE A 652 -24.23 2.71 -15.34
C PHE A 652 -24.87 2.64 -13.94
N ALA A 653 -24.42 1.69 -13.12
CA ALA A 653 -24.91 1.50 -11.77
C ALA A 653 -23.77 1.70 -10.77
N LEU A 654 -24.01 2.50 -9.74
CA LEU A 654 -23.03 2.76 -8.67
C LEU A 654 -23.21 1.77 -7.52
N PRO A 655 -22.15 1.42 -6.77
CA PRO A 655 -22.29 0.62 -5.57
C PRO A 655 -23.25 1.24 -4.55
N SER A 656 -23.69 0.43 -3.58
CA SER A 656 -24.54 0.90 -2.47
C SER A 656 -23.88 2.04 -1.69
N LEU A 657 -24.69 2.77 -0.89
CA LEU A 657 -24.17 3.83 -0.01
C LEU A 657 -23.03 3.32 0.87
N SER A 658 -23.15 2.12 1.45
CA SER A 658 -22.09 1.52 2.26
C SER A 658 -20.86 1.19 1.44
N GLY A 659 -21.01 0.62 0.23
CA GLY A 659 -19.87 0.30 -0.63
C GLY A 659 -19.11 1.56 -1.09
N ARG A 660 -19.82 2.66 -1.27
CA ARG A 660 -19.24 3.97 -1.59
C ARG A 660 -18.50 4.59 -0.39
N ALA A 661 -19.07 4.49 0.81
CA ALA A 661 -18.41 4.92 2.05
C ALA A 661 -17.15 4.07 2.35
N ASP A 662 -17.23 2.75 2.18
CA ASP A 662 -16.09 1.83 2.36
C ASP A 662 -14.95 2.11 1.38
N TRP A 663 -15.27 2.59 0.16
CA TRP A 663 -14.26 3.05 -0.79
C TRP A 663 -13.53 4.29 -0.28
N GLU A 664 -14.27 5.30 0.22
CA GLU A 664 -13.69 6.52 0.76
C GLU A 664 -12.83 6.22 2.01
N ASP A 665 -13.33 5.39 2.93
CA ASP A 665 -12.63 5.00 4.15
C ASP A 665 -11.31 4.29 3.86
N ARG A 666 -11.27 3.39 2.87
CA ARG A 666 -10.02 2.75 2.43
C ARG A 666 -9.03 3.76 1.88
N LEU A 667 -9.50 4.73 1.08
CA LEU A 667 -8.63 5.76 0.54
C LEU A 667 -8.12 6.73 1.63
N ILE A 668 -8.94 7.01 2.67
CA ILE A 668 -8.49 7.75 3.86
C ILE A 668 -7.42 6.98 4.63
N GLN A 669 -7.55 5.65 4.77
CA GLN A 669 -6.53 4.82 5.41
C GLN A 669 -5.20 4.81 4.63
N GLU A 670 -5.27 4.86 3.30
CA GLU A 670 -4.11 4.87 2.42
C GLU A 670 -3.43 6.25 2.33
N LYS A 671 -4.19 7.31 2.08
CA LYS A 671 -3.67 8.66 1.75
C LYS A 671 -3.84 9.69 2.86
N GLY A 672 -4.57 9.36 3.92
CA GLY A 672 -4.98 10.28 4.97
C GLY A 672 -6.16 11.18 4.55
N SER A 673 -6.78 11.84 5.53
CA SER A 673 -7.91 12.75 5.33
C SER A 673 -7.52 14.18 4.92
N GLY A 674 -6.22 14.45 4.75
CA GLY A 674 -5.68 15.77 4.45
C GLY A 674 -5.51 16.06 2.95
N LYS A 675 -4.63 17.02 2.63
CA LYS A 675 -4.39 17.50 1.24
C LYS A 675 -4.01 16.38 0.26
N ALA A 676 -3.36 15.31 0.74
CA ALA A 676 -2.89 14.21 -0.08
C ALA A 676 -4.01 13.31 -0.64
N PHE A 677 -5.25 13.41 -0.12
CA PHE A 677 -6.36 12.55 -0.50
C PHE A 677 -6.64 12.52 -2.02
N HIS A 678 -6.60 13.69 -2.66
CA HIS A 678 -6.83 13.86 -4.09
C HIS A 678 -5.52 13.86 -4.92
N PHE A 679 -4.36 13.56 -4.33
CA PHE A 679 -3.11 13.52 -5.10
C PHE A 679 -3.09 12.28 -5.99
N MET A 680 -2.88 12.48 -7.29
CA MET A 680 -2.91 11.42 -8.29
C MET A 680 -1.89 11.76 -9.39
N GLY A 681 -0.61 11.50 -9.11
CA GLY A 681 0.47 11.70 -10.09
C GLY A 681 0.78 10.40 -10.83
N PHE A 682 1.41 10.49 -12.01
CA PHE A 682 1.82 9.31 -12.78
C PHE A 682 2.61 8.29 -11.94
N PRO A 683 2.31 6.97 -12.04
CA PRO A 683 1.35 6.35 -12.98
C PRO A 683 -0.10 6.28 -12.50
N GLU A 684 -0.43 6.85 -11.35
CA GLU A 684 -1.76 6.70 -10.74
C GLU A 684 -2.89 7.32 -11.57
N ASP A 685 -2.63 8.46 -12.21
CA ASP A 685 -3.61 9.13 -13.09
C ASP A 685 -3.90 8.32 -14.35
N ALA A 686 -2.88 7.69 -14.93
CA ALA A 686 -3.05 6.75 -16.03
C ALA A 686 -3.91 5.55 -15.63
N HIS A 687 -3.63 4.93 -14.47
CA HIS A 687 -4.42 3.81 -13.97
C HIS A 687 -5.87 4.21 -13.67
N TYR A 688 -6.09 5.40 -13.12
CA TYR A 688 -7.43 5.92 -12.84
C TYR A 688 -8.21 6.18 -14.14
N ILE A 689 -7.58 6.76 -15.16
CA ILE A 689 -8.18 6.90 -16.50
C ILE A 689 -8.58 5.53 -17.05
N ASP A 690 -7.67 4.56 -17.00
CA ASP A 690 -7.91 3.21 -17.51
C ASP A 690 -9.03 2.49 -16.74
N GLU A 691 -9.11 2.66 -15.43
CA GLU A 691 -10.18 2.13 -14.58
C GLU A 691 -11.53 2.69 -15.00
N LEU A 692 -11.66 4.03 -15.06
CA LEU A 692 -12.92 4.67 -15.42
C LEU A 692 -13.35 4.35 -16.86
N VAL A 693 -12.42 4.34 -17.82
CA VAL A 693 -12.73 3.95 -19.21
C VAL A 693 -13.18 2.50 -19.27
N SER A 694 -12.56 1.60 -18.51
CA SER A 694 -13.00 0.20 -18.44
C SER A 694 -14.40 0.05 -17.83
N MET A 695 -14.77 0.91 -16.88
CA MET A 695 -16.14 0.96 -16.33
C MET A 695 -17.15 1.50 -17.36
N ILE A 696 -16.75 2.51 -18.13
CA ILE A 696 -17.54 3.09 -19.22
C ILE A 696 -17.80 2.05 -20.31
N GLU A 697 -16.77 1.35 -20.78
CA GLU A 697 -16.91 0.32 -21.84
C GLU A 697 -17.83 -0.82 -21.41
N LYS A 698 -17.73 -1.25 -20.13
CA LYS A 698 -18.67 -2.24 -19.56
C LYS A 698 -20.11 -1.74 -19.55
N ALA A 699 -20.33 -0.44 -19.34
CA ALA A 699 -21.66 0.17 -19.36
C ALA A 699 -22.20 0.34 -20.80
N ASP A 700 -21.33 0.57 -21.77
CA ASP A 700 -21.69 0.76 -23.18
C ASP A 700 -22.05 -0.58 -23.86
N GLY A 701 -21.45 -1.70 -23.43
CA GLY A 701 -21.75 -3.02 -24.00
C GLY A 701 -21.36 -3.13 -25.48
N GLU A 702 -22.18 -3.81 -26.29
CA GLU A 702 -21.96 -3.93 -27.75
C GLU A 702 -22.54 -2.73 -28.55
N ASP A 703 -23.25 -1.81 -27.90
CA ASP A 703 -23.95 -0.71 -28.57
C ASP A 703 -23.07 0.56 -28.60
N GLU A 704 -22.16 0.61 -29.57
CA GLU A 704 -21.22 1.73 -29.74
C GLU A 704 -21.89 3.08 -30.14
N ALA A 705 -23.20 3.12 -30.36
CA ALA A 705 -23.91 4.28 -30.88
C ALA A 705 -24.52 5.21 -29.81
N LEU A 706 -24.40 4.89 -28.52
CA LEU A 706 -25.01 5.65 -27.42
C LEU A 706 -23.98 6.49 -26.64
N GLY A 707 -24.14 7.82 -26.67
CA GLY A 707 -23.30 8.77 -25.94
C GLY A 707 -21.98 9.11 -26.64
N LYS A 708 -21.20 10.02 -26.06
CA LYS A 708 -19.85 10.37 -26.54
C LYS A 708 -18.84 9.34 -26.00
N LYS A 709 -17.91 8.87 -26.84
CA LYS A 709 -16.88 7.89 -26.46
C LYS A 709 -15.83 8.53 -25.53
N ALA A 710 -15.35 7.79 -24.55
CA ALA A 710 -14.16 8.13 -23.76
C ALA A 710 -12.96 7.36 -24.30
N GLN A 711 -11.75 7.92 -24.18
CA GLN A 711 -10.53 7.29 -24.69
C GLN A 711 -9.53 7.10 -23.57
N ARG A 712 -8.79 5.99 -23.63
CA ARG A 712 -7.57 5.79 -22.83
C ARG A 712 -6.45 6.63 -23.41
N TRP A 713 -5.42 6.87 -22.62
CA TRP A 713 -4.16 7.31 -23.19
C TRP A 713 -3.57 6.21 -24.05
N ASP A 714 -3.22 6.57 -25.28
CA ASP A 714 -2.41 5.69 -26.12
C ASP A 714 -0.97 5.64 -25.60
N ARG A 715 -0.15 4.77 -26.22
CA ARG A 715 1.23 4.58 -25.79
C ARG A 715 2.05 5.88 -25.89
N LYS A 716 1.79 6.70 -26.90
CA LYS A 716 2.46 7.99 -27.08
C LYS A 716 2.08 8.96 -25.95
N SER A 717 0.81 9.07 -25.60
CA SER A 717 0.34 9.94 -24.50
C SER A 717 0.88 9.49 -23.14
N LEU A 718 0.90 8.18 -22.87
CA LEU A 718 1.51 7.61 -21.67
C LEU A 718 3.00 7.95 -21.59
N TRP A 719 3.72 7.83 -22.71
CA TRP A 719 5.14 8.19 -22.80
C TRP A 719 5.37 9.69 -22.57
N ILE A 720 4.55 10.56 -23.18
CA ILE A 720 4.62 12.00 -22.94
C ILE A 720 4.36 12.30 -21.46
N ARG A 721 3.38 11.64 -20.85
CA ARG A 721 2.99 11.83 -19.45
C ARG A 721 4.08 11.39 -18.48
N GLU A 722 4.72 10.25 -18.73
CA GLU A 722 5.85 9.72 -17.95
C GLU A 722 7.06 10.66 -18.04
N ASN A 723 7.31 11.24 -19.21
CA ASN A 723 8.46 12.12 -19.47
C ASN A 723 8.17 13.61 -19.25
N SER A 724 6.96 13.98 -18.79
CA SER A 724 6.52 15.38 -18.73
C SER A 724 7.44 16.28 -17.90
N GLY A 725 8.00 15.76 -16.81
CA GLY A 725 8.97 16.50 -15.99
C GLY A 725 10.26 16.86 -16.74
N LYS A 726 10.77 15.94 -17.58
CA LYS A 726 11.96 16.17 -18.41
C LYS A 726 11.66 17.15 -19.54
N ILE A 727 10.52 16.98 -20.21
CA ILE A 727 10.09 17.86 -21.30
C ILE A 727 9.91 19.30 -20.79
N VAL A 728 9.24 19.47 -19.65
CA VAL A 728 9.06 20.78 -19.01
C VAL A 728 10.41 21.39 -18.63
N ALA A 729 11.32 20.63 -18.02
CA ALA A 729 12.64 21.12 -17.62
C ALA A 729 13.48 21.56 -18.83
N ALA A 730 13.45 20.78 -19.92
CA ALA A 730 14.20 21.08 -21.15
C ALA A 730 13.74 22.41 -21.79
N VAL A 731 12.43 22.64 -21.87
CA VAL A 731 11.90 23.86 -22.49
C VAL A 731 11.97 25.06 -21.55
N ARG A 732 11.67 24.90 -20.26
CA ARG A 732 11.71 26.02 -19.29
C ARG A 732 13.12 26.53 -19.00
N GLY A 733 14.16 25.75 -19.31
CA GLY A 733 15.55 26.21 -19.24
C GLY A 733 15.96 27.21 -20.34
N LEU A 734 15.15 27.35 -21.40
CA LEU A 734 15.39 28.29 -22.50
C LEU A 734 14.91 29.70 -22.14
N ASP A 735 15.42 30.70 -22.87
CA ASP A 735 14.89 32.07 -22.84
C ASP A 735 13.51 32.15 -23.51
N PRO A 736 12.65 33.12 -23.13
CA PRO A 736 11.27 33.18 -23.61
C PRO A 736 11.12 33.17 -25.14
N GLU A 737 11.98 33.89 -25.88
CA GLU A 737 11.95 33.92 -27.34
C GLU A 737 12.29 32.57 -27.99
N ALA A 738 13.13 31.76 -27.35
CA ALA A 738 13.41 30.41 -27.83
C ALA A 738 12.27 29.45 -27.50
N ARG A 739 11.62 29.58 -26.33
CA ARG A 739 10.46 28.75 -25.96
C ARG A 739 9.31 28.86 -26.96
N GLU A 740 9.04 30.06 -27.46
CA GLU A 740 7.97 30.31 -28.45
C GLU A 740 8.20 29.55 -29.76
N LYS A 741 9.47 29.23 -30.09
CA LYS A 741 9.84 28.48 -31.30
C LYS A 741 9.68 26.97 -31.14
N ILE A 742 9.61 26.46 -29.91
CA ILE A 742 9.42 25.04 -29.62
C ILE A 742 7.94 24.70 -29.78
N LYS A 743 7.54 24.04 -30.87
CA LYS A 743 6.14 23.74 -31.19
C LYS A 743 5.79 22.27 -31.03
N THR A 744 6.78 21.40 -31.20
CA THR A 744 6.64 19.93 -31.19
C THR A 744 7.51 19.30 -30.10
N LEU A 745 7.30 18.01 -29.82
CA LEU A 745 8.16 17.28 -28.88
C LEU A 745 9.58 17.14 -29.45
N GLU A 746 9.67 16.98 -30.76
CA GLU A 746 10.90 16.84 -31.53
C GLU A 746 11.75 18.12 -31.45
N ASP A 747 11.12 19.30 -31.54
CA ASP A 747 11.79 20.59 -31.32
C ASP A 747 12.38 20.68 -29.90
N ALA A 748 11.71 20.07 -28.91
CA ALA A 748 12.19 20.01 -27.53
C ALA A 748 13.25 18.91 -27.30
N GLY A 749 13.61 18.13 -28.33
CA GLY A 749 14.58 17.04 -28.26
C GLY A 749 13.99 15.69 -27.83
N PHE A 750 12.68 15.50 -27.94
CA PHE A 750 11.96 14.29 -27.52
C PHE A 750 11.26 13.62 -28.71
N CYS A 751 11.55 12.34 -28.97
CA CYS A 751 10.94 11.57 -30.06
C CYS A 751 10.36 10.26 -29.52
N TYR A 752 9.15 9.90 -29.95
CA TYR A 752 8.51 8.63 -29.62
C TYR A 752 8.78 7.58 -30.71
N GLU A 753 9.52 6.53 -30.37
CA GLU A 753 9.99 5.51 -31.35
C GLU A 753 8.87 4.84 -32.16
N GLY A 754 7.66 4.77 -31.60
CA GLY A 754 6.50 4.14 -32.24
C GLY A 754 5.99 4.85 -33.50
N ASP A 755 6.35 6.12 -33.72
CA ASP A 755 5.91 6.88 -34.90
C ASP A 755 6.67 6.49 -36.19
N THR A 756 7.70 5.64 -36.09
CA THR A 756 8.59 5.30 -37.21
C THR A 756 8.22 4.04 -38.01
N LYS A 757 7.09 3.37 -37.72
CA LYS A 757 6.73 2.09 -38.39
C LYS A 757 5.28 2.04 -38.89
N GLU A 758 5.03 2.61 -40.06
CA GLU A 758 3.94 2.18 -40.96
C GLU A 758 4.43 2.15 -42.41
N VAL A 759 5.01 1.02 -42.84
CA VAL A 759 5.02 0.55 -44.25
C VAL A 759 5.03 -0.99 -44.27
N ASP A 760 4.01 -1.55 -44.94
CA ASP A 760 3.89 -2.87 -45.59
C ASP A 760 3.84 -4.21 -44.80
N THR A 761 2.61 -4.72 -44.74
CA THR A 761 2.09 -6.06 -45.16
C THR A 761 2.95 -7.34 -45.07
N VAL A 762 2.31 -8.34 -44.45
CA VAL A 762 2.05 -9.74 -44.87
C VAL A 762 2.36 -10.71 -43.72
N ALA A 763 1.32 -11.16 -43.03
CA ALA A 763 1.34 -12.34 -42.17
C ALA A 763 0.37 -13.38 -42.73
N ASN A 764 0.87 -14.57 -43.03
CA ASN A 764 0.06 -15.77 -43.18
C ASN A 764 0.88 -17.02 -42.80
N ASP A 765 0.17 -17.98 -42.21
CA ASP A 765 0.53 -19.36 -41.91
C ASP A 765 1.53 -19.62 -40.76
N MET A 766 1.36 -20.61 -39.88
CA MET A 766 0.40 -21.70 -39.83
C MET A 766 0.32 -22.25 -38.40
N ALA A 767 -0.88 -22.67 -38.01
CA ALA A 767 -1.13 -23.49 -36.84
C ALA A 767 -0.76 -24.97 -37.06
N SER A 768 -0.73 -25.71 -35.95
CA SER A 768 -0.81 -27.17 -35.78
C SER A 768 0.50 -27.95 -35.63
N LYS A 769 0.70 -28.57 -34.45
CA LYS A 769 0.44 -30.01 -34.25
C LYS A 769 0.68 -30.45 -32.80
N SER A 770 -0.29 -31.24 -32.34
CA SER A 770 -0.34 -32.05 -31.12
C SER A 770 0.65 -33.22 -31.12
N SER A 771 1.08 -33.70 -29.93
CA SER A 771 0.70 -35.03 -29.39
C SER A 771 1.53 -35.48 -28.17
N SER A 772 0.81 -35.75 -27.06
CA SER A 772 0.94 -36.80 -26.02
C SER A 772 2.21 -37.64 -25.85
N ILE A 773 2.59 -37.92 -24.58
CA ILE A 773 2.78 -39.26 -23.96
C ILE A 773 2.84 -39.14 -22.41
N SER A 774 2.21 -40.12 -21.73
CA SER A 774 2.11 -40.42 -20.28
C SER A 774 3.45 -40.93 -19.68
N SER A 775 3.71 -41.21 -18.39
CA SER A 775 2.94 -41.68 -17.23
C SER A 775 3.83 -41.74 -15.96
N SER A 776 3.19 -41.72 -14.78
CA SER A 776 3.50 -42.43 -13.51
C SER A 776 4.69 -42.02 -12.61
N ILE A 777 4.38 -41.65 -11.35
CA ILE A 777 5.29 -41.68 -10.18
C ILE A 777 4.56 -42.37 -8.99
N PRO A 778 5.23 -43.21 -8.16
CA PRO A 778 4.63 -44.01 -7.08
C PRO A 778 4.51 -43.24 -5.74
N PRO A 779 3.86 -43.82 -4.70
CA PRO A 779 3.55 -43.12 -3.46
C PRO A 779 4.71 -43.17 -2.46
N THR A 780 4.88 -42.10 -1.68
CA THR A 780 5.82 -42.06 -0.54
C THR A 780 5.11 -41.70 0.76
N GLU A 781 5.45 -42.46 1.80
CA GLU A 781 4.95 -42.45 3.18
C GLU A 781 5.29 -41.16 3.98
N PRO A 782 4.58 -40.90 5.11
CA PRO A 782 4.73 -39.66 5.87
C PRO A 782 6.04 -39.62 6.67
N THR A 783 6.86 -38.60 6.42
CA THR A 783 8.08 -38.31 7.18
C THR A 783 7.79 -37.40 8.37
N SER A 784 8.20 -37.83 9.57
CA SER A 784 8.16 -37.03 10.79
C SER A 784 9.19 -35.89 10.75
N LEU A 785 8.74 -34.65 10.97
CA LEU A 785 9.59 -33.47 11.05
C LEU A 785 10.48 -33.51 12.31
N GLN A 786 11.80 -33.60 12.12
CA GLN A 786 12.79 -33.23 13.13
C GLN A 786 13.74 -32.18 12.53
N PHE A 787 13.77 -30.99 13.13
CA PHE A 787 14.85 -30.03 12.89
C PHE A 787 16.10 -30.51 13.64
N VAL A 788 17.24 -30.57 12.95
CA VAL A 788 18.51 -30.89 13.58
C VAL A 788 18.91 -29.71 14.47
N THR A 789 18.76 -29.85 15.79
CA THR A 789 19.56 -29.09 16.76
C THR A 789 21.03 -29.33 16.46
N PHE A 790 21.88 -28.30 16.50
CA PHE A 790 23.34 -28.42 16.45
C PHE A 790 23.84 -29.60 17.30
N THR A 791 24.12 -30.76 16.68
CA THR A 791 24.64 -31.95 17.35
C THR A 791 26.18 -32.00 17.34
N SER A 792 26.85 -30.85 17.23
CA SER A 792 28.27 -30.77 17.56
C SER A 792 28.64 -29.42 18.14
N PHE A 793 28.23 -29.19 19.39
CA PHE A 793 28.73 -28.14 20.28
C PHE A 793 30.24 -28.27 20.59
N ASP A 794 30.92 -29.28 20.01
CA ASP A 794 32.32 -29.61 20.22
C ASP A 794 33.26 -29.23 19.07
N GLN A 795 32.77 -28.68 17.95
CA GLN A 795 33.65 -28.39 16.80
C GLN A 795 34.13 -26.95 16.64
N THR A 796 33.73 -25.98 17.46
CA THR A 796 34.19 -24.58 17.27
C THR A 796 34.38 -23.73 18.53
N THR A 797 34.39 -24.28 19.74
CA THR A 797 34.58 -23.44 20.94
C THR A 797 35.74 -23.91 21.82
N THR A 798 36.73 -23.04 21.92
CA THR A 798 37.76 -23.10 22.96
C THR A 798 37.10 -23.18 24.36
N ALA A 799 37.73 -23.88 25.31
CA ALA A 799 37.20 -24.04 26.67
C ALA A 799 36.92 -22.69 27.36
N GLU A 800 37.66 -21.65 26.97
CA GLU A 800 37.45 -20.27 27.40
C GLU A 800 36.11 -19.69 26.92
N THR A 801 35.70 -19.97 25.68
CA THR A 801 34.43 -19.53 25.11
C THR A 801 33.23 -20.22 25.77
N LYS A 802 33.34 -21.53 26.09
CA LYS A 802 32.34 -22.24 26.92
C LYS A 802 32.22 -21.62 28.33
N ARG A 803 33.33 -21.17 28.93
CA ARG A 803 33.36 -20.50 30.24
C ARG A 803 32.77 -19.10 30.20
N ARG A 804 33.03 -18.32 29.14
CA ARG A 804 32.49 -16.96 28.93
C ARG A 804 30.98 -16.97 28.72
N VAL A 805 30.44 -17.91 27.93
CA VAL A 805 28.99 -18.07 27.73
C VAL A 805 28.27 -18.40 29.05
N ARG A 806 28.82 -19.32 29.86
CA ARG A 806 28.27 -19.64 31.20
C ARG A 806 28.35 -18.46 32.18
N SER A 807 29.47 -17.73 32.18
CA SER A 807 29.67 -16.52 32.98
C SER A 807 28.68 -15.40 32.63
N HIS A 808 28.40 -15.20 31.34
CA HIS A 808 27.46 -14.19 30.86
C HIS A 808 26.00 -14.54 31.20
N ALA A 809 25.64 -15.81 31.13
CA ALA A 809 24.32 -16.32 31.54
C ALA A 809 24.09 -16.17 33.06
N GLN A 810 25.11 -16.43 33.90
CA GLN A 810 25.01 -16.34 35.35
C GLN A 810 25.02 -14.89 35.89
N ARG A 811 25.74 -13.95 35.25
CA ARG A 811 25.73 -12.52 35.65
C ARG A 811 24.34 -11.87 35.52
N ARG A 812 23.51 -12.30 34.56
CA ARG A 812 22.13 -11.79 34.39
C ARG A 812 21.19 -12.20 35.52
N VAL A 813 21.41 -13.35 36.15
CA VAL A 813 20.61 -13.82 37.29
C VAL A 813 20.94 -13.03 38.58
N GLN A 814 22.20 -12.63 38.76
CA GLN A 814 22.60 -11.77 39.89
C GLN A 814 22.23 -10.29 39.69
N GLY A 815 22.13 -9.80 38.45
CA GLY A 815 21.69 -8.44 38.12
C GLY A 815 20.22 -8.16 38.48
N ARG A 816 19.33 -9.13 38.25
CA ARG A 816 17.89 -9.02 38.60
C ARG A 816 17.66 -8.73 40.09
N ARG A 817 18.44 -9.36 40.99
CA ARG A 817 18.37 -9.13 42.44
C ARG A 817 18.89 -7.77 42.92
N ARG A 818 19.69 -7.06 42.09
CA ARG A 818 20.20 -5.72 42.41
C ARG A 818 19.28 -4.60 41.88
N GLN A 819 18.52 -4.88 40.83
CA GLN A 819 17.54 -3.96 40.25
C GLN A 819 16.36 -3.73 41.21
N GLU A 820 15.84 -4.81 41.83
CA GLU A 820 14.76 -4.76 42.84
C GLU A 820 15.11 -3.92 44.09
N LYS A 821 16.39 -3.57 44.31
CA LYS A 821 16.86 -2.76 45.43
C LYS A 821 17.16 -1.30 45.06
N LYS A 822 17.25 -0.99 43.76
CA LYS A 822 17.52 0.36 43.23
C LYS A 822 16.23 1.11 42.86
N ASP A 823 15.17 0.38 42.54
CA ASP A 823 13.85 0.94 42.19
C ASP A 823 13.11 1.55 43.41
N GLN A 824 13.66 1.41 44.62
CA GLN A 824 13.18 2.05 45.84
C GLN A 824 13.78 3.46 46.10
N ILE A 825 14.83 3.87 45.37
CA ILE A 825 15.61 5.10 45.67
C ILE A 825 15.52 6.18 44.56
N ALA A 826 14.94 5.87 43.39
CA ALA A 826 14.82 6.82 42.28
C ALA A 826 13.41 7.44 42.12
N LYS A 827 12.61 7.43 43.19
CA LYS A 827 11.61 8.49 43.41
C LYS A 827 12.37 9.68 43.96
N ASP A 828 12.82 10.58 43.08
CA ASP A 828 13.10 12.01 43.35
C ASP A 828 14.04 12.55 42.26
N SER A 829 13.45 13.19 41.23
CA SER A 829 13.94 14.41 40.55
C SER A 829 13.32 14.54 39.16
N SER A 830 12.74 15.72 38.93
CA SER A 830 11.94 16.11 37.78
C SER A 830 12.74 16.89 36.73
N SER A 831 12.19 16.87 35.50
CA SER A 831 12.15 17.94 34.48
C SER A 831 13.44 18.39 33.78
N LEU A 832 13.51 18.25 32.43
CA LEU A 832 13.53 19.35 31.43
C LEU A 832 13.90 18.89 29.99
N SER A 833 13.24 19.56 29.03
CA SER A 833 13.64 20.01 27.68
C SER A 833 13.85 19.07 26.47
N ASN A 834 13.11 19.46 25.42
CA ASN A 834 13.15 19.18 23.97
C ASN A 834 14.53 19.25 23.28
N ALA A 835 14.70 18.51 22.17
CA ALA A 835 15.24 19.00 20.89
C ALA A 835 15.22 17.91 19.78
N ASP A 836 15.12 18.40 18.55
CA ASP A 836 14.80 17.78 17.25
C ASP A 836 15.81 16.78 16.64
N ALA A 837 15.36 15.95 15.67
CA ALA A 837 15.78 16.05 14.26
C ALA A 837 15.28 14.88 13.35
N THR A 838 15.30 15.19 12.05
CA THR A 838 14.61 14.64 10.89
C THR A 838 15.15 13.36 10.22
N ASN A 839 14.22 12.76 9.48
CA ASN A 839 14.16 11.53 8.67
C ASN A 839 15.18 11.33 7.53
N SER A 840 15.73 10.11 7.43
CA SER A 840 15.88 9.30 6.20
C SER A 840 14.58 8.50 5.95
N LEU A 841 14.27 8.01 4.75
CA LEU A 841 13.05 7.23 4.42
C LEU A 841 12.71 6.15 5.48
N ASN A 842 11.84 6.47 6.43
CA ASN A 842 11.61 5.66 7.63
C ASN A 842 10.09 5.45 7.82
N ILE A 843 9.65 4.21 8.06
CA ILE A 843 8.80 4.05 9.26
C ILE A 843 9.71 4.62 10.33
N GLY A 844 9.35 5.80 10.84
CA GLY A 844 10.10 6.47 11.89
C GLY A 844 10.16 5.54 13.07
N LEU A 845 11.17 4.68 13.11
CA LEU A 845 12.06 4.81 14.22
C LEU A 845 12.44 6.31 14.29
N CYS A 846 11.76 7.07 15.16
CA CYS A 846 12.17 8.38 15.66
C CYS A 846 13.62 8.33 16.15
N ARG A 847 14.54 8.96 15.43
CA ARG A 847 15.89 9.17 15.96
C ARG A 847 15.82 10.19 17.08
N LEU A 848 16.00 9.75 18.32
CA LEU A 848 16.36 10.60 19.44
C LEU A 848 17.85 10.36 19.70
N GLY A 849 18.71 11.18 19.08
CA GLY A 849 20.17 11.08 19.13
C GLY A 849 20.84 10.65 17.80
N SER A 850 22.15 10.41 17.84
CA SER A 850 23.01 10.13 16.68
C SER A 850 22.92 8.70 16.09
N GLY A 851 21.98 7.86 16.54
CA GLY A 851 21.77 6.48 16.06
C GLY A 851 20.74 6.35 14.94
N ARG A 852 20.79 5.28 14.13
CA ARG A 852 19.79 5.01 13.06
C ARG A 852 18.48 4.43 13.61
N SER A 853 18.47 4.00 14.88
CA SER A 853 17.38 3.36 15.57
C SER A 853 16.55 4.28 16.49
N ASP A 854 15.32 3.90 16.84
CA ASP A 854 14.42 4.71 17.68
C ASP A 854 14.18 4.10 19.04
N PRO A 855 14.56 4.80 20.10
CA PRO A 855 14.38 4.30 21.44
C PRO A 855 12.91 4.23 21.88
N PHE A 856 11.95 4.82 21.13
CA PHE A 856 10.52 4.85 21.43
C PHE A 856 9.68 3.89 20.56
N THR A 857 10.27 3.29 19.53
CA THR A 857 9.62 2.21 18.78
C THR A 857 9.62 0.94 19.63
N LEU A 858 8.49 0.24 19.68
CA LEU A 858 8.41 -1.09 20.28
C LEU A 858 9.01 -2.13 19.33
N TYR A 859 10.16 -2.67 19.70
CA TYR A 859 10.80 -3.76 18.96
C TYR A 859 10.36 -5.13 19.49
N PRO A 860 10.46 -6.19 18.68
CA PRO A 860 10.13 -7.56 19.10
C PRO A 860 10.99 -8.10 20.26
N ILE A 861 12.12 -7.46 20.57
CA ILE A 861 12.95 -7.75 21.74
C ILE A 861 13.25 -6.48 22.53
N GLU A 862 13.58 -6.64 23.80
CA GLU A 862 14.14 -5.55 24.61
C GLU A 862 15.45 -5.04 23.97
N MET A 863 15.44 -3.76 23.57
CA MET A 863 16.58 -3.12 22.93
C MET A 863 17.51 -2.49 23.96
N ASN A 864 18.71 -3.05 24.08
CA ASN A 864 19.82 -2.40 24.76
C ASN A 864 20.72 -1.67 23.74
N LEU A 865 21.67 -0.87 24.22
CA LEU A 865 22.60 -0.12 23.36
C LEU A 865 23.24 -0.99 22.28
N ARG A 866 23.64 -2.21 22.65
CA ARG A 866 24.26 -3.16 21.74
C ARG A 866 23.29 -3.69 20.67
N ALA A 867 22.04 -3.96 21.02
CA ALA A 867 21.00 -4.36 20.06
C ALA A 867 20.67 -3.23 19.07
N HIS A 868 20.67 -1.98 19.53
CA HIS A 868 20.54 -0.80 18.67
C HIS A 868 21.71 -0.67 17.69
N GLU A 869 22.96 -0.88 18.12
CA GLU A 869 24.12 -0.90 17.20
C GLU A 869 23.99 -1.98 16.12
N LEU A 870 23.57 -3.19 16.51
CA LEU A 870 23.38 -4.30 15.58
C LEU A 870 22.22 -4.02 14.59
N PHE A 871 21.15 -3.38 15.06
CA PHE A 871 20.02 -3.00 14.22
C PHE A 871 20.40 -1.86 13.25
N ASP A 872 21.18 -0.88 13.72
CA ASP A 872 21.69 0.21 12.91
C ASP A 872 22.60 -0.29 11.80
N HIS A 873 23.40 -1.33 12.08
CA HIS A 873 24.23 -2.00 11.09
C HIS A 873 23.40 -2.73 10.01
N LEU A 874 22.23 -3.28 10.33
CA LEU A 874 21.29 -3.84 9.34
C LEU A 874 20.70 -2.75 8.42
N HIS A 875 20.44 -1.56 8.96
CA HIS A 875 19.96 -0.41 8.18
C HIS A 875 21.12 0.48 7.70
N GLY A 876 22.33 -0.08 7.79
CA GLY A 876 23.62 0.49 7.42
C GLY A 876 23.90 0.40 5.92
N ASP A 877 24.88 1.16 5.46
CA ASP A 877 25.45 1.03 4.10
C ASP A 877 26.70 0.13 4.08
N THR A 878 27.03 -0.50 5.22
CA THR A 878 28.26 -1.29 5.43
C THR A 878 28.19 -2.69 4.80
N CYS A 879 26.99 -3.19 4.52
CA CYS A 879 26.78 -4.49 3.88
C CYS A 879 25.82 -4.31 2.70
N PRO A 880 26.28 -4.53 1.45
CA PRO A 880 25.42 -4.37 0.27
C PRO A 880 24.21 -5.30 0.26
N MET A 881 24.31 -6.51 0.83
CA MET A 881 23.17 -7.41 1.02
C MET A 881 22.13 -6.82 1.98
N PHE A 882 22.56 -6.22 3.10
CA PHE A 882 21.64 -5.53 4.01
C PHE A 882 21.02 -4.29 3.39
N LYS A 883 21.80 -3.51 2.63
CA LYS A 883 21.28 -2.37 1.84
C LYS A 883 20.20 -2.81 0.86
N THR A 884 20.41 -3.92 0.17
CA THR A 884 19.43 -4.52 -0.77
C THR A 884 18.14 -4.92 -0.05
N LEU A 885 18.26 -5.68 1.05
CA LEU A 885 17.12 -6.13 1.86
C LEU A 885 16.37 -4.96 2.51
N ASN A 886 17.08 -3.92 2.95
CA ASN A 886 16.50 -2.72 3.51
C ASN A 886 15.72 -1.91 2.46
N ASN A 887 16.30 -1.71 1.27
CA ASN A 887 15.70 -0.92 0.19
C ASN A 887 14.42 -1.57 -0.35
N ILE A 888 14.33 -2.90 -0.38
CA ILE A 888 13.09 -3.61 -0.74
C ILE A 888 12.11 -3.77 0.44
N GLY A 889 12.47 -3.25 1.62
CA GLY A 889 11.60 -3.21 2.81
C GLY A 889 11.55 -4.50 3.62
N PHE A 890 12.45 -5.47 3.40
CA PHE A 890 12.40 -6.77 4.07
C PHE A 890 12.47 -6.65 5.60
N PHE A 891 13.36 -5.82 6.16
CA PHE A 891 13.48 -5.68 7.61
C PHE A 891 12.22 -5.12 8.28
N LYS A 892 11.38 -4.39 7.53
CA LYS A 892 10.07 -3.90 8.01
C LYS A 892 9.03 -5.03 8.13
N THR A 893 9.24 -6.14 7.44
CA THR A 893 8.38 -7.33 7.52
C THR A 893 8.73 -8.25 8.69
N VAL A 894 9.87 -8.02 9.37
CA VAL A 894 10.36 -8.87 10.46
C VAL A 894 9.82 -8.39 11.80
N LEU A 895 8.59 -8.79 12.09
CA LEU A 895 7.89 -8.47 13.35
C LEU A 895 7.98 -9.59 14.40
N ASP A 896 8.47 -10.77 14.03
CA ASP A 896 8.60 -11.92 14.92
C ASP A 896 9.88 -11.86 15.76
N GLU A 897 9.77 -12.18 17.05
CA GLU A 897 10.91 -12.15 17.99
C GLU A 897 12.07 -13.04 17.52
N ALA A 898 11.80 -14.26 17.06
CA ALA A 898 12.85 -15.20 16.67
C ALA A 898 13.53 -14.77 15.37
N ALA A 899 12.75 -14.30 14.40
CA ALA A 899 13.28 -13.73 13.17
C ALA A 899 14.13 -12.48 13.45
N PHE A 900 13.68 -11.61 14.35
CA PHE A 900 14.40 -10.40 14.74
C PHE A 900 15.73 -10.72 15.44
N ARG A 901 15.73 -11.69 16.38
CA ARG A 901 16.97 -12.20 17.01
C ARG A 901 17.94 -12.78 15.97
N GLN A 902 17.43 -13.49 14.97
CA GLN A 902 18.25 -14.07 13.91
C GLN A 902 18.84 -13.02 12.97
N LEU A 903 18.13 -11.91 12.71
CA LEU A 903 18.70 -10.77 12.00
C LEU A 903 19.84 -10.11 12.78
N LEU A 904 19.66 -9.88 14.09
CA LEU A 904 20.73 -9.34 14.93
C LEU A 904 21.93 -10.28 15.04
N CYS A 905 21.69 -11.60 15.06
CA CYS A 905 22.75 -12.61 14.96
C CYS A 905 23.59 -12.41 13.69
N THR A 906 22.91 -12.28 12.55
CA THR A 906 23.55 -12.08 11.23
C THR A 906 24.33 -10.77 11.19
N SER A 907 23.76 -9.69 11.73
CA SER A 907 24.43 -8.40 11.89
C SER A 907 25.70 -8.52 12.73
N SER A 908 25.63 -9.17 13.89
CA SER A 908 26.76 -9.34 14.80
C SER A 908 27.86 -10.19 14.16
N ALA A 909 27.51 -11.30 13.52
CA ALA A 909 28.45 -12.15 12.81
C ALA A 909 29.17 -11.40 11.68
N HIS A 910 28.44 -10.58 10.92
CA HIS A 910 29.01 -9.76 9.86
C HIS A 910 29.98 -8.70 10.41
N MET A 911 29.62 -8.00 11.49
CA MET A 911 30.51 -7.05 12.15
C MET A 911 31.80 -7.71 12.67
N THR A 912 31.73 -8.94 13.17
CA THR A 912 32.92 -9.70 13.58
C THR A 912 33.80 -10.04 12.40
N ARG A 913 33.22 -10.46 11.27
CA ARG A 913 33.94 -10.74 10.03
C ARG A 913 34.63 -9.49 9.47
N LEU A 914 33.99 -8.32 9.54
CA LEU A 914 34.59 -7.03 9.16
C LEU A 914 35.80 -6.63 10.03
N ARG A 915 35.99 -7.26 11.19
CA ARG A 915 37.12 -7.04 12.10
C ARG A 915 38.12 -8.20 12.08
N ASP A 916 38.06 -9.06 11.07
CA ASP A 916 38.85 -10.29 10.95
C ASP A 916 38.75 -11.23 12.17
N GLY A 917 37.64 -11.16 12.91
CA GLY A 917 37.37 -12.04 14.03
C GLY A 917 36.76 -13.36 13.59
N THR A 918 37.11 -14.45 14.28
CA THR A 918 36.59 -15.80 13.99
C THR A 918 35.58 -16.29 15.04
N GLU A 919 35.63 -15.76 16.26
CA GLU A 919 34.71 -16.15 17.34
C GLU A 919 33.69 -15.03 17.64
N ASN A 920 32.40 -15.37 17.65
CA ASN A 920 31.34 -14.45 18.07
C ASN A 920 30.32 -15.13 19.03
N PRO A 921 30.57 -15.05 20.34
CA PRO A 921 29.65 -15.60 21.35
C PRO A 921 28.26 -14.95 21.37
N GLU A 922 28.14 -13.67 20.95
CA GLU A 922 26.86 -12.94 20.91
C GLU A 922 25.94 -13.48 19.80
N ALA A 923 26.48 -13.68 18.60
CA ALA A 923 25.76 -14.29 17.48
C ALA A 923 25.26 -15.70 17.82
N ILE A 924 26.08 -16.51 18.49
CA ILE A 924 25.71 -17.86 18.94
C ILE A 924 24.52 -17.82 19.91
N VAL A 925 24.54 -16.91 20.88
CA VAL A 925 23.45 -16.77 21.86
C VAL A 925 22.15 -16.34 21.18
N LEU A 926 22.20 -15.34 20.30
CA LEU A 926 21.03 -14.84 19.56
C LEU A 926 20.41 -15.93 18.68
N SER A 927 21.23 -16.66 17.93
CA SER A 927 20.79 -17.79 17.09
C SER A 927 20.20 -18.92 17.93
N THR A 928 20.83 -19.28 19.05
CA THR A 928 20.32 -20.34 19.95
C THR A 928 18.92 -20.00 20.48
N GLN A 929 18.68 -18.74 20.85
CA GLN A 929 17.37 -18.28 21.32
C GLN A 929 16.31 -18.32 20.22
N ALA A 930 16.67 -17.91 19.00
CA ALA A 930 15.78 -18.01 17.85
C ALA A 930 15.41 -19.47 17.53
N ILE A 931 16.39 -20.38 17.54
CA ILE A 931 16.17 -21.82 17.33
C ILE A 931 15.25 -22.41 18.40
N GLN A 932 15.47 -22.08 19.68
CA GLN A 932 14.61 -22.55 20.76
C GLN A 932 13.17 -22.08 20.58
N SER A 933 12.96 -20.81 20.20
CA SER A 933 11.64 -20.26 19.91
C SER A 933 10.95 -20.97 18.73
N VAL A 934 11.69 -21.24 17.65
CA VAL A 934 11.17 -21.94 16.47
C VAL A 934 10.83 -23.40 16.80
N ASN A 935 11.73 -24.13 17.45
CA ASN A 935 11.51 -25.52 17.86
C ASN A 935 10.30 -25.67 18.79
N ASN A 936 10.10 -24.75 19.73
CA ASN A 936 8.93 -24.74 20.62
C ASN A 936 7.62 -24.51 19.87
N ARG A 937 7.64 -23.77 18.75
CA ARG A 937 6.45 -23.49 17.95
C ARG A 937 6.13 -24.57 16.93
N ILE A 938 7.16 -25.25 16.42
CA ILE A 938 7.01 -26.34 15.45
C ILE A 938 6.32 -27.57 16.07
N THR A 939 6.38 -27.76 17.39
CA THR A 939 5.63 -28.83 18.08
C THR A 939 4.11 -28.61 18.04
N ASN A 940 3.64 -27.41 17.71
CA ASN A 940 2.23 -27.08 17.53
C ASN A 940 1.90 -26.92 16.04
N PRO A 941 1.06 -27.79 15.44
CA PRO A 941 0.73 -27.77 14.01
C PRO A 941 0.22 -26.43 13.49
N MET A 942 -0.49 -25.65 14.32
CA MET A 942 -1.03 -24.33 13.94
C MET A 942 0.02 -23.21 13.99
N LEU A 943 0.96 -23.28 14.94
CA LEU A 943 2.03 -22.28 15.07
C LEU A 943 3.20 -22.56 14.12
N ALA A 944 3.44 -23.83 13.79
CA ALA A 944 4.47 -24.30 12.88
C ALA A 944 4.38 -23.65 11.49
N ILE A 945 3.16 -23.34 11.04
CA ILE A 945 2.91 -22.73 9.72
C ILE A 945 2.69 -21.21 9.79
N SER A 946 2.99 -20.52 10.89
CA SER A 946 2.78 -19.06 11.02
C SER A 946 3.79 -18.23 10.21
N ASP A 947 3.44 -16.98 9.85
CA ASP A 947 4.31 -16.07 9.09
C ASP A 947 5.60 -15.78 9.84
N GLY A 948 5.52 -15.67 11.17
CA GLY A 948 6.70 -15.52 12.02
C GLY A 948 7.68 -16.68 11.89
N VAL A 949 7.21 -17.93 11.85
CA VAL A 949 8.09 -19.10 11.66
C VAL A 949 8.70 -19.11 10.25
N LEU A 950 7.90 -18.85 9.21
CA LEU A 950 8.40 -18.79 7.83
C LEU A 950 9.47 -17.71 7.65
N VAL A 951 9.22 -16.49 8.14
CA VAL A 951 10.18 -15.37 8.11
C VAL A 951 11.42 -15.70 8.95
N THR A 952 11.28 -16.41 10.06
CA THR A 952 12.43 -16.85 10.86
C THR A 952 13.31 -17.84 10.11
N ILE A 953 12.72 -18.86 9.46
CA ILE A 953 13.48 -19.83 8.65
C ILE A 953 14.16 -19.13 7.47
N LEU A 954 13.47 -18.17 6.84
CA LEU A 954 14.09 -17.35 5.79
C LEU A 954 15.27 -16.53 6.32
N ALA A 955 15.18 -15.96 7.53
CA ALA A 955 16.30 -15.25 8.16
C ALA A 955 17.49 -16.19 8.46
N PHE A 956 17.23 -17.45 8.84
CA PHE A 956 18.26 -18.48 8.96
C PHE A 956 18.89 -18.83 7.60
N ALA A 957 18.08 -18.97 6.55
CA ALA A 957 18.56 -19.23 5.19
C ALA A 957 19.42 -18.06 4.67
N CYS A 958 19.01 -16.80 4.91
CA CYS A 958 19.79 -15.62 4.57
C CYS A 958 21.17 -15.65 5.26
N HIS A 959 21.21 -16.00 6.54
CA HIS A 959 22.45 -16.15 7.30
C HIS A 959 23.35 -17.24 6.69
N ALA A 960 22.80 -18.43 6.47
CA ALA A 960 23.56 -19.56 5.94
C ALA A 960 24.16 -19.25 4.56
N VAL A 961 23.40 -18.61 3.67
CA VAL A 961 23.88 -18.18 2.35
C VAL A 961 24.96 -17.11 2.46
N MET A 962 24.79 -16.10 3.33
CA MET A 962 25.77 -15.02 3.54
C MET A 962 27.14 -15.54 4.02
N PHE A 963 27.16 -16.62 4.80
CA PHE A 963 28.38 -17.20 5.37
C PHE A 963 28.81 -18.51 4.68
N ASN A 964 28.26 -18.83 3.50
CA ASN A 964 28.57 -20.04 2.73
C ASN A 964 28.38 -21.36 3.53
N ASP A 965 27.42 -21.41 4.46
CA ASP A 965 27.05 -22.62 5.19
C ASP A 965 26.12 -23.50 4.34
N ILE A 966 26.72 -24.39 3.54
CA ILE A 966 26.01 -25.30 2.63
C ILE A 966 25.04 -26.22 3.40
N LYS A 967 25.44 -26.70 4.57
CA LYS A 967 24.63 -27.64 5.37
C LYS A 967 23.44 -26.94 6.01
N GLY A 968 23.65 -25.76 6.57
CA GLY A 968 22.58 -24.90 7.09
C GLY A 968 21.60 -24.52 5.99
N THR A 969 22.11 -24.11 4.83
CA THR A 969 21.30 -23.78 3.65
C THR A 969 20.36 -24.94 3.27
N SER A 970 20.91 -26.15 3.06
CA SER A 970 20.10 -27.34 2.75
C SER A 970 19.01 -27.61 3.80
N THR A 971 19.35 -27.45 5.08
CA THR A 971 18.43 -27.72 6.19
C THR A 971 17.29 -26.70 6.24
N HIS A 972 17.60 -25.41 6.14
CA HIS A 972 16.60 -24.33 6.22
C HIS A 972 15.66 -24.34 5.01
N PHE A 973 16.18 -24.62 3.80
CA PHE A 973 15.34 -24.72 2.61
C PHE A 973 14.38 -25.91 2.64
N LYS A 974 14.80 -27.08 3.14
CA LYS A 974 13.89 -28.22 3.37
C LYS A 974 12.78 -27.87 4.36
N GLY A 975 13.12 -27.17 5.44
CA GLY A 975 12.13 -26.69 6.41
C GLY A 975 11.16 -25.66 5.80
N MET A 976 11.68 -24.77 4.96
CA MET A 976 10.88 -23.76 4.27
C MET A 976 9.93 -24.38 3.23
N GLU A 977 10.40 -25.32 2.41
CA GLU A 977 9.57 -26.11 1.48
C GLU A 977 8.44 -26.83 2.23
N ALA A 978 8.76 -27.52 3.33
CA ALA A 978 7.77 -28.23 4.12
C ALA A 978 6.67 -27.30 4.66
N ILE A 979 7.05 -26.12 5.18
CA ILE A 979 6.08 -25.14 5.69
C ILE A 979 5.25 -24.54 4.55
N ILE A 980 5.88 -24.18 3.43
CA ILE A 980 5.18 -23.63 2.26
C ILE A 980 4.20 -24.67 1.70
N GLN A 981 4.59 -25.94 1.64
CA GLN A 981 3.73 -27.03 1.22
C GLN A 981 2.58 -27.25 2.20
N GLN A 982 2.82 -27.23 3.51
CA GLN A 982 1.77 -27.33 4.53
C GLN A 982 0.79 -26.14 4.51
N ARG A 983 1.23 -24.97 4.03
CA ARG A 983 0.36 -23.82 3.76
C ARG A 983 -0.44 -23.93 2.46
N GLY A 984 -0.25 -25.00 1.70
CA GLY A 984 -0.92 -25.23 0.42
C GLY A 984 -0.14 -24.72 -0.80
N GLY A 985 1.07 -24.17 -0.64
CA GLY A 985 1.95 -23.73 -1.74
C GLY A 985 2.28 -22.23 -1.73
N LEU A 986 3.17 -21.81 -2.64
CA LEU A 986 3.66 -20.43 -2.74
C LEU A 986 2.55 -19.39 -2.99
N GLN A 987 1.42 -19.78 -3.57
CA GLN A 987 0.29 -18.90 -3.86
C GLN A 987 -0.34 -18.27 -2.61
N PHE A 988 -0.21 -18.91 -1.45
CA PHE A 988 -0.72 -18.39 -0.18
C PHE A 988 0.19 -17.33 0.46
N ILE A 989 1.33 -17.03 -0.18
CA ILE A 989 2.24 -15.95 0.20
C ILE A 989 2.13 -14.78 -0.82
N LYS A 990 1.22 -14.86 -1.81
CA LYS A 990 1.04 -13.83 -2.87
C LYS A 990 0.76 -12.43 -2.36
N SER A 991 0.07 -12.30 -1.22
CA SER A 991 -0.24 -11.03 -0.57
C SER A 991 1.00 -10.31 0.01
N ASN A 992 2.16 -10.97 0.07
CA ASN A 992 3.41 -10.38 0.54
C ASN A 992 4.50 -10.46 -0.55
N PRO A 993 4.54 -9.48 -1.47
CA PRO A 993 5.47 -9.49 -2.60
C PRO A 993 6.94 -9.38 -2.16
N VAL A 994 7.22 -8.67 -1.06
CA VAL A 994 8.58 -8.56 -0.49
C VAL A 994 9.07 -9.92 0.01
N LEU A 995 8.24 -10.65 0.76
CA LEU A 995 8.59 -11.97 1.26
C LEU A 995 8.83 -12.98 0.12
N ARG A 996 7.96 -13.01 -0.90
CA ARG A 996 8.15 -13.87 -2.08
C ARG A 996 9.44 -13.55 -2.84
N THR A 997 9.75 -12.27 -2.99
CA THR A 997 10.98 -11.82 -3.67
C THR A 997 12.23 -12.28 -2.91
N VAL A 998 12.25 -12.12 -1.58
CA VAL A 998 13.40 -12.56 -0.77
C VAL A 998 13.53 -14.08 -0.72
N ILE A 999 12.42 -14.85 -0.62
CA ILE A 999 12.45 -16.32 -0.73
C ILE A 999 13.10 -16.75 -2.04
N PHE A 1000 12.66 -16.18 -3.16
CA PHE A 1000 13.22 -16.46 -4.48
C PHE A 1000 14.71 -16.08 -4.56
N TRP A 1001 15.09 -14.88 -4.11
CA TRP A 1001 16.49 -14.43 -4.16
C TRP A 1001 17.44 -15.30 -3.35
N VAL A 1002 17.04 -15.66 -2.13
CA VAL A 1002 17.88 -16.49 -1.24
C VAL A 1002 17.98 -17.91 -1.79
N ASP A 1003 16.91 -18.45 -2.39
CA ASP A 1003 16.91 -19.77 -3.01
C ASP A 1003 17.83 -19.85 -4.22
N VAL A 1004 17.78 -18.89 -5.13
CA VAL A 1004 18.68 -18.85 -6.29
C VAL A 1004 20.14 -18.73 -5.82
N ASN A 1005 20.42 -17.98 -4.77
CA ASN A 1005 21.77 -17.87 -4.20
C ASN A 1005 22.23 -19.18 -3.56
N ALA A 1006 21.34 -19.86 -2.85
CA ALA A 1006 21.60 -21.19 -2.27
C ALA A 1006 21.84 -22.25 -3.35
N ALA A 1007 21.05 -22.20 -4.42
CA ALA A 1007 21.14 -23.07 -5.58
C ALA A 1007 22.45 -22.83 -6.35
N PHE A 1008 22.87 -21.57 -6.49
CA PHE A 1008 24.14 -21.19 -7.09
C PHE A 1008 25.34 -21.80 -6.34
N LEU A 1009 25.39 -21.78 -5.00
CA LEU A 1009 26.50 -22.35 -4.23
C LEU A 1009 26.76 -23.85 -4.48
N GLN A 1010 25.79 -24.56 -5.06
CA GLN A 1010 25.84 -26.00 -5.29
C GLN A 1010 25.56 -26.40 -6.75
N ASP A 1011 25.45 -25.44 -7.67
CA ASP A 1011 25.00 -25.64 -9.06
C ASP A 1011 23.75 -26.53 -9.16
N GLN A 1012 22.73 -26.19 -8.37
CA GLN A 1012 21.44 -26.88 -8.31
C GLN A 1012 20.33 -26.06 -8.98
N VAL A 1013 19.26 -26.74 -9.38
CA VAL A 1013 18.03 -26.08 -9.83
C VAL A 1013 17.38 -25.37 -8.62
N PRO A 1014 17.03 -24.08 -8.72
CA PRO A 1014 16.26 -23.39 -7.69
C PRO A 1014 14.92 -24.10 -7.42
N ARG A 1015 14.50 -24.10 -6.15
CA ARG A 1015 13.28 -24.77 -5.66
C ARG A 1015 12.03 -23.99 -5.99
N PHE A 1016 12.13 -22.67 -6.03
CA PHE A 1016 10.99 -21.76 -6.24
C PHE A 1016 11.04 -21.10 -7.62
N PRO A 1017 9.90 -21.01 -8.32
CA PRO A 1017 9.84 -20.41 -9.65
C PRO A 1017 10.07 -18.89 -9.61
N ILE A 1018 10.51 -18.35 -10.74
CA ILE A 1018 10.70 -16.91 -10.94
C ILE A 1018 9.35 -16.19 -10.81
N PRO A 1019 9.19 -15.22 -9.89
CA PRO A 1019 7.94 -14.47 -9.71
C PRO A 1019 7.82 -13.34 -10.75
N TYR A 1020 7.54 -13.70 -12.01
CA TYR A 1020 7.36 -12.73 -13.11
C TYR A 1020 6.19 -11.75 -12.91
N ASP A 1021 5.29 -12.05 -11.97
CA ASP A 1021 4.21 -11.14 -11.55
C ASP A 1021 4.70 -9.98 -10.68
N ILE A 1022 5.92 -10.09 -10.12
CA ILE A 1022 6.52 -9.08 -9.23
C ILE A 1022 7.79 -8.49 -9.85
N LEU A 1023 8.58 -9.30 -10.55
CA LEU A 1023 9.88 -8.88 -11.08
C LEU A 1023 9.76 -8.17 -12.43
N PRO A 1024 10.54 -7.10 -12.65
CA PRO A 1024 10.54 -6.40 -13.92
C PRO A 1024 11.07 -7.32 -15.03
N ARG A 1025 10.46 -7.26 -16.22
CA ARG A 1025 11.05 -7.84 -17.43
C ARG A 1025 12.03 -6.82 -18.01
N VAL A 1026 13.23 -7.27 -18.39
CA VAL A 1026 14.18 -6.42 -19.12
C VAL A 1026 13.53 -6.06 -20.45
N TYR A 1027 13.12 -4.80 -20.61
CA TYR A 1027 12.44 -4.31 -21.81
C TYR A 1027 13.38 -4.33 -23.03
N ALA A 1028 12.95 -5.00 -24.09
CA ALA A 1028 13.57 -5.08 -25.40
C ALA A 1028 13.32 -3.81 -26.23
N GLY A 1029 13.76 -2.64 -25.71
CA GLY A 1029 13.54 -1.33 -26.33
C GLY A 1029 14.57 -0.94 -27.40
N GLU A 1030 15.86 -1.26 -27.22
CA GLU A 1030 16.92 -0.80 -28.14
C GLU A 1030 18.02 -1.85 -28.30
N VAL A 1031 17.68 -3.06 -28.74
CA VAL A 1031 18.70 -4.11 -28.93
C VAL A 1031 18.90 -4.33 -30.42
N THR A 1032 20.10 -3.96 -30.90
CA THR A 1032 20.60 -4.31 -32.23
C THR A 1032 20.46 -5.82 -32.46
N PRO A 1033 20.14 -6.30 -33.67
CA PRO A 1033 20.08 -7.73 -33.93
C PRO A 1033 21.41 -8.40 -33.56
N LEU A 1034 21.40 -9.21 -32.49
CA LEU A 1034 22.59 -9.93 -31.97
C LEU A 1034 22.99 -11.14 -32.87
N SER A 1035 22.57 -11.14 -34.14
CA SER A 1035 22.63 -12.26 -35.09
C SER A 1035 24.05 -12.76 -35.40
N GLY A 1036 25.10 -12.07 -34.92
CA GLY A 1036 26.51 -12.45 -35.04
C GLY A 1036 27.19 -12.90 -33.74
N SER A 1037 26.48 -13.04 -32.62
CA SER A 1037 27.11 -13.43 -31.35
C SER A 1037 27.68 -14.86 -31.41
N ARG A 1038 28.98 -14.97 -31.12
CA ARG A 1038 29.70 -16.24 -31.01
C ARG A 1038 29.12 -17.14 -29.91
N LEU A 1039 28.60 -16.54 -28.84
CA LEU A 1039 27.99 -17.25 -27.73
C LEU A 1039 26.64 -17.88 -28.13
N LEU A 1040 25.83 -17.17 -28.94
CA LEU A 1040 24.58 -17.72 -29.47
C LEU A 1040 24.83 -18.86 -30.46
N GLN A 1041 25.89 -18.77 -31.28
CA GLN A 1041 26.27 -19.83 -32.23
C GLN A 1041 26.74 -21.13 -31.54
N ALA A 1042 27.23 -21.02 -30.30
CA ALA A 1042 27.65 -22.16 -29.49
C ALA A 1042 26.49 -22.88 -28.76
N CYS A 1043 25.27 -22.35 -28.84
CA CYS A 1043 24.08 -22.91 -28.18
C CYS A 1043 23.21 -23.68 -29.16
N ALA A 1044 22.82 -24.92 -28.84
CA ALA A 1044 21.99 -25.75 -29.71
C ALA A 1044 20.53 -25.81 -29.25
N THR A 1045 20.24 -25.71 -27.95
CA THR A 1045 18.86 -25.78 -27.45
C THR A 1045 18.17 -24.42 -27.43
N ASN A 1046 16.86 -24.39 -27.75
CA ASN A 1046 16.05 -23.17 -27.71
C ASN A 1046 16.04 -22.49 -26.33
N GLY A 1047 16.08 -23.27 -25.24
CA GLY A 1047 16.12 -22.75 -23.88
C GLY A 1047 17.42 -21.99 -23.61
N MET A 1048 18.56 -22.55 -24.00
CA MET A 1048 19.86 -21.90 -23.86
C MET A 1048 20.00 -20.68 -24.77
N ILE A 1049 19.53 -20.76 -26.02
CA ILE A 1049 19.49 -19.61 -26.94
C ILE A 1049 18.73 -18.43 -26.30
N SER A 1050 17.57 -18.69 -25.69
CA SER A 1050 16.78 -17.67 -25.00
C SER A 1050 17.53 -17.08 -23.80
N ALA A 1051 18.13 -17.91 -22.95
CA ALA A 1051 18.86 -17.45 -21.77
C ALA A 1051 20.10 -16.62 -22.15
N ILE A 1052 20.85 -17.05 -23.16
CA ILE A 1052 22.02 -16.32 -23.66
C ILE A 1052 21.61 -15.01 -24.36
N HIS A 1053 20.48 -15.00 -25.07
CA HIS A 1053 19.94 -13.77 -25.62
C HIS A 1053 19.63 -12.75 -24.51
N GLU A 1054 18.94 -13.16 -23.44
CA GLU A 1054 18.68 -12.29 -22.27
C GLU A 1054 19.96 -11.80 -21.60
N LEU A 1055 20.97 -12.66 -21.48
CA LEU A 1055 22.29 -12.29 -20.96
C LEU A 1055 22.96 -11.21 -21.81
N LEU A 1056 22.91 -11.33 -23.14
CA LEU A 1056 23.49 -10.35 -24.05
C LEU A 1056 22.75 -9.01 -23.99
N VAL A 1057 21.42 -9.03 -23.87
CA VAL A 1057 20.60 -7.82 -23.66
C VAL A 1057 21.00 -7.13 -22.36
N LEU A 1058 21.13 -7.90 -21.27
CA LEU A 1058 21.57 -7.37 -19.98
C LEU A 1058 22.99 -6.79 -20.05
N ASN A 1059 23.91 -7.48 -20.72
CA ASN A 1059 25.28 -7.01 -20.93
C ASN A 1059 25.29 -5.68 -21.69
N GLN A 1060 24.55 -5.56 -22.78
CA GLN A 1060 24.48 -4.32 -23.56
C GLN A 1060 23.91 -3.17 -22.72
N TYR A 1061 22.83 -3.41 -21.99
CA TYR A 1061 22.26 -2.44 -21.06
C TYR A 1061 23.31 -1.98 -20.04
N MET A 1062 24.05 -2.93 -19.47
CA MET A 1062 25.10 -2.64 -18.51
C MET A 1062 26.27 -1.87 -19.11
N VAL A 1063 26.72 -2.18 -20.33
CA VAL A 1063 27.77 -1.40 -21.03
C VAL A 1063 27.30 0.05 -21.22
N ASN A 1064 26.08 0.24 -21.76
CA ASN A 1064 25.53 1.58 -22.00
C ASN A 1064 25.36 2.38 -20.69
N LYS A 1065 24.98 1.71 -19.60
CA LYS A 1065 24.74 2.34 -18.30
C LYS A 1065 25.93 2.39 -17.36
N ALA A 1066 27.02 1.66 -17.64
CA ALA A 1066 28.24 1.73 -16.85
C ALA A 1066 29.01 3.05 -17.10
N GLU A 1067 28.86 3.64 -18.29
CA GLU A 1067 29.44 4.96 -18.63
C GLU A 1067 28.73 6.11 -17.89
N GLU A 1068 27.44 5.92 -17.58
CA GLU A 1068 26.65 6.79 -16.72
C GLU A 1068 26.80 6.32 -15.25
N ASN A 1069 27.72 6.88 -14.47
CA ASN A 1069 28.18 6.50 -13.10
C ASN A 1069 27.16 6.11 -11.97
N ASP A 1070 25.88 5.81 -12.25
CA ASP A 1070 24.82 5.54 -11.28
C ASP A 1070 24.39 4.05 -11.19
N LEU A 1071 24.77 3.20 -12.16
CA LEU A 1071 24.34 1.79 -12.17
C LEU A 1071 24.77 1.02 -10.90
N TRP A 1072 26.04 1.13 -10.53
CA TRP A 1072 26.64 0.38 -9.42
C TRP A 1072 26.14 0.82 -8.04
N ASN A 1073 25.49 1.98 -7.96
CA ASN A 1073 24.90 2.50 -6.71
C ASN A 1073 23.48 1.97 -6.44
N ASN A 1074 22.84 1.36 -7.44
CA ASN A 1074 21.51 0.78 -7.31
C ASN A 1074 21.56 -0.59 -6.61
N ALA A 1075 21.36 -0.59 -5.29
CA ALA A 1075 21.46 -1.78 -4.46
C ALA A 1075 20.48 -2.91 -4.84
N VAL A 1076 19.32 -2.61 -5.44
CA VAL A 1076 18.33 -3.65 -5.80
C VAL A 1076 18.51 -4.21 -7.21
N PHE A 1077 19.38 -3.59 -8.03
CA PHE A 1077 19.58 -3.97 -9.44
C PHE A 1077 19.97 -5.44 -9.61
N ALA A 1078 20.96 -5.92 -8.86
CA ALA A 1078 21.41 -7.31 -8.93
C ALA A 1078 20.27 -8.31 -8.60
N GLY A 1079 19.44 -7.99 -7.61
CA GLY A 1079 18.29 -8.82 -7.23
C GLY A 1079 17.20 -8.85 -8.31
N LEU A 1080 16.91 -7.71 -8.93
CA LEU A 1080 15.81 -7.61 -9.90
C LEU A 1080 16.17 -8.16 -11.29
N TYR A 1081 17.42 -8.02 -11.74
CA TYR A 1081 17.81 -8.31 -13.12
C TYR A 1081 18.83 -9.45 -13.27
N ILE A 1082 19.74 -9.64 -12.33
CA ILE A 1082 20.77 -10.70 -12.42
C ILE A 1082 20.25 -12.03 -11.86
N VAL A 1083 19.53 -12.01 -10.73
CA VAL A 1083 19.04 -13.22 -10.07
C VAL A 1083 18.05 -14.03 -10.93
N PRO A 1084 17.10 -13.44 -11.68
CA PRO A 1084 16.24 -14.20 -12.60
C PRO A 1084 16.99 -14.93 -13.70
N LEU A 1085 18.03 -14.29 -14.24
CA LEU A 1085 18.87 -14.89 -15.27
C LEU A 1085 19.73 -16.03 -14.70
N LEU A 1086 20.28 -15.87 -13.50
CA LEU A 1086 20.91 -16.97 -12.76
C LEU A 1086 19.95 -18.15 -12.55
N SER A 1087 18.70 -17.88 -12.16
CA SER A 1087 17.68 -18.92 -11.98
C SER A 1087 17.42 -19.68 -13.27
N THR A 1088 17.35 -18.97 -14.39
CA THR A 1088 17.15 -19.55 -15.73
C THR A 1088 18.33 -20.45 -16.11
N LEU A 1089 19.57 -19.95 -15.98
CA LEU A 1089 20.79 -20.71 -16.29
C LEU A 1089 21.01 -21.92 -15.37
N LEU A 1090 20.65 -21.83 -14.08
CA LEU A 1090 20.70 -22.97 -13.16
C LEU A 1090 19.64 -24.05 -13.46
N THR A 1091 18.54 -23.68 -14.13
CA THR A 1091 17.47 -24.60 -14.52
C THR A 1091 17.84 -25.38 -15.79
N ILE A 1092 18.57 -24.77 -16.72
CA ILE A 1092 19.01 -25.37 -17.99
C ILE A 1092 20.26 -26.24 -17.74
N ARG A 1093 20.18 -27.29 -16.93
CA ARG A 1093 21.36 -28.13 -16.62
C ARG A 1093 21.53 -29.27 -17.62
N HIS A 1094 22.74 -29.47 -18.15
CA HIS A 1094 23.06 -30.62 -18.98
C HIS A 1094 23.92 -31.64 -18.21
N ASN A 1095 23.42 -32.87 -18.04
CA ASN A 1095 24.22 -34.01 -17.59
C ASN A 1095 24.89 -34.62 -18.84
N ALA A 1096 26.10 -34.18 -19.18
CA ALA A 1096 26.70 -34.39 -20.50
C ALA A 1096 26.78 -35.87 -20.96
N PHE A 1097 26.32 -36.13 -22.19
CA PHE A 1097 26.61 -37.35 -22.97
C PHE A 1097 26.72 -37.01 -24.48
N GLY A 1098 27.68 -36.14 -24.86
CA GLY A 1098 28.00 -35.81 -26.26
C GLY A 1098 28.72 -34.46 -26.43
N ALA A 1099 29.59 -34.32 -27.44
CA ALA A 1099 30.49 -33.15 -27.60
C ALA A 1099 29.75 -31.80 -27.74
N THR A 1100 28.61 -31.75 -28.43
CA THR A 1100 27.82 -30.51 -28.59
C THR A 1100 27.18 -30.05 -27.28
N LEU A 1101 26.74 -30.98 -26.43
CA LEU A 1101 26.16 -30.66 -25.13
C LEU A 1101 27.24 -30.28 -24.11
N SER A 1102 28.48 -30.77 -24.27
CA SER A 1102 29.63 -30.34 -23.47
C SER A 1102 29.98 -28.86 -23.70
N THR A 1103 29.96 -28.39 -24.95
CA THR A 1103 30.17 -26.97 -25.29
C THR A 1103 29.05 -26.08 -24.75
N GLU A 1104 27.79 -26.52 -24.88
CA GLU A 1104 26.64 -25.78 -24.36
C GLU A 1104 26.67 -25.67 -22.82
N GLU A 1105 27.08 -26.76 -22.14
CA GLU A 1105 27.28 -26.78 -20.69
C GLU A 1105 28.43 -25.86 -20.25
N ALA A 1106 29.54 -25.84 -21.00
CA ALA A 1106 30.63 -24.90 -20.75
C ALA A 1106 30.18 -23.44 -20.90
N CYS A 1107 29.33 -23.13 -21.89
CA CYS A 1107 28.74 -21.80 -22.07
C CYS A 1107 27.84 -21.40 -20.89
N ARG A 1108 27.01 -22.33 -20.41
CA ARG A 1108 26.14 -22.12 -19.25
C ARG A 1108 26.95 -21.80 -17.99
N ILE A 1109 27.96 -22.61 -17.69
CA ILE A 1109 28.80 -22.41 -16.51
C ILE A 1109 29.64 -21.13 -16.65
N GLY A 1110 30.17 -20.84 -17.84
CA GLY A 1110 30.85 -19.58 -18.14
C GLY A 1110 29.95 -18.37 -17.89
N ALA A 1111 28.68 -18.42 -18.31
CA ALA A 1111 27.70 -17.36 -18.03
C ALA A 1111 27.41 -17.20 -16.53
N LEU A 1112 27.31 -18.30 -15.78
CA LEU A 1112 27.16 -18.27 -14.32
C LEU A 1112 28.36 -17.61 -13.62
N LEU A 1113 29.58 -17.96 -14.04
CA LEU A 1113 30.82 -17.35 -13.53
C LEU A 1113 30.94 -15.87 -13.90
N TYR A 1114 30.52 -15.50 -15.11
CA TYR A 1114 30.47 -14.10 -15.54
C TYR A 1114 29.50 -13.29 -14.67
N LEU A 1115 28.25 -13.74 -14.51
CA LEU A 1115 27.25 -13.10 -13.64
C LEU A 1115 27.69 -13.04 -12.17
N SER A 1116 28.43 -14.03 -11.69
CA SER A 1116 29.06 -14.02 -10.36
C SER A 1116 30.06 -12.85 -10.22
N GLY A 1117 30.89 -12.62 -11.25
CA GLY A 1117 31.78 -11.47 -11.31
C GLY A 1117 31.04 -10.14 -11.25
N ILE A 1118 29.93 -10.00 -11.98
CA ILE A 1118 29.07 -8.81 -11.92
C ILE A 1118 28.52 -8.59 -10.51
N ARG A 1119 27.99 -9.65 -9.89
CA ARG A 1119 27.39 -9.58 -8.54
C ARG A 1119 28.36 -9.11 -7.48
N ARG A 1120 29.67 -9.40 -7.62
CA ARG A 1120 30.70 -8.87 -6.71
C ARG A 1120 30.80 -7.35 -6.74
N ARG A 1121 30.52 -6.69 -7.87
CA ARG A 1121 30.50 -5.21 -7.94
C ARG A 1121 29.33 -4.61 -7.19
N PHE A 1122 28.23 -5.36 -7.04
CA PHE A 1122 27.14 -5.05 -6.12
C PHE A 1122 27.41 -5.53 -4.68
N GLY A 1123 28.64 -5.97 -4.38
CA GLY A 1123 29.08 -6.41 -3.06
C GLY A 1123 28.48 -7.73 -2.59
N ILE A 1124 28.03 -8.58 -3.53
CA ILE A 1124 27.53 -9.92 -3.23
C ILE A 1124 28.62 -10.93 -3.58
N THR A 1125 29.34 -11.41 -2.57
CA THR A 1125 30.50 -12.31 -2.73
C THR A 1125 30.16 -13.72 -2.26
N LEU A 1126 29.72 -14.56 -3.20
CA LEU A 1126 29.50 -16.01 -2.99
C LEU A 1126 30.64 -16.80 -3.63
N THR A 1127 31.00 -17.96 -3.06
CA THR A 1127 31.99 -18.83 -3.69
C THR A 1127 31.45 -19.44 -4.99
N SER A 1128 32.33 -19.59 -5.98
CA SER A 1128 32.06 -20.23 -7.27
C SER A 1128 32.95 -21.44 -7.54
N ASP A 1129 33.58 -22.03 -6.51
CA ASP A 1129 34.53 -23.14 -6.65
C ASP A 1129 33.95 -24.31 -7.45
N ILE A 1130 32.71 -24.70 -7.16
CA ILE A 1130 32.03 -25.80 -7.88
C ILE A 1130 31.82 -25.48 -9.36
N HIS A 1131 31.53 -24.22 -9.71
CA HIS A 1131 31.37 -23.79 -11.10
C HIS A 1131 32.71 -23.80 -11.84
N VAL A 1132 33.79 -23.39 -11.17
CA VAL A 1132 35.15 -23.45 -11.75
C VAL A 1132 35.53 -24.91 -12.04
N GLN A 1133 35.27 -25.82 -11.11
CA GLN A 1133 35.53 -27.26 -11.29
C GLN A 1133 34.66 -27.87 -12.40
N ASN A 1134 33.37 -27.56 -12.42
CA ASN A 1134 32.45 -28.02 -13.46
C ASN A 1134 32.86 -27.48 -14.84
N LEU A 1135 33.31 -26.23 -14.93
CA LEU A 1135 33.80 -25.65 -16.19
C LEU A 1135 35.08 -26.34 -16.69
N LYS A 1136 36.05 -26.55 -15.79
CA LYS A 1136 37.27 -27.31 -16.09
C LYS A 1136 36.95 -28.70 -16.63
N HIS A 1137 35.99 -29.40 -16.01
CA HIS A 1137 35.52 -30.69 -16.48
C HIS A 1137 34.87 -30.60 -17.87
N ALA A 1138 33.93 -29.67 -18.07
CA ALA A 1138 33.23 -29.48 -19.35
C ALA A 1138 34.19 -29.16 -20.51
N ILE A 1139 35.19 -28.29 -20.29
CA ILE A 1139 36.23 -27.96 -21.28
C ILE A 1139 37.12 -29.17 -21.58
N SER A 1140 37.43 -29.99 -20.57
CA SER A 1140 38.27 -31.19 -20.74
C SER A 1140 37.57 -32.30 -21.54
N GLU A 1141 36.24 -32.37 -21.46
CA GLU A 1141 35.44 -33.36 -22.21
C GLU A 1141 35.14 -32.94 -23.65
N ASP A 1142 35.26 -31.65 -23.98
CA ASP A 1142 35.13 -31.17 -25.35
C ASP A 1142 36.31 -31.64 -26.22
N LYS A 1143 36.04 -32.66 -27.03
CA LYS A 1143 36.99 -33.27 -27.99
C LYS A 1143 36.99 -32.57 -29.36
N SER A 1144 36.30 -31.46 -29.52
CA SER A 1144 36.27 -30.75 -30.80
C SER A 1144 37.69 -30.29 -31.19
N SER A 1145 38.13 -30.69 -32.38
CA SER A 1145 39.49 -30.45 -32.89
C SER A 1145 39.65 -29.07 -33.53
N ASN A 1146 38.61 -28.23 -33.52
CA ASN A 1146 38.59 -26.91 -34.13
C ASN A 1146 38.72 -25.85 -33.01
N PRO A 1147 39.56 -24.81 -33.14
CA PRO A 1147 39.64 -23.77 -32.13
C PRO A 1147 38.33 -22.99 -32.06
N ASP A 1148 37.51 -23.32 -31.05
CA ASP A 1148 36.25 -22.65 -30.79
C ASP A 1148 36.50 -21.16 -30.45
N PRO A 1149 35.86 -20.21 -31.15
CA PRO A 1149 36.03 -18.78 -30.90
C PRO A 1149 35.61 -18.31 -29.49
N ILE A 1150 34.93 -19.15 -28.68
CA ILE A 1150 34.55 -18.83 -27.29
C ILE A 1150 35.53 -19.39 -26.25
N ARG A 1151 36.44 -20.30 -26.62
CA ARG A 1151 37.38 -20.95 -25.70
C ARG A 1151 38.29 -19.97 -24.94
N PRO A 1152 38.80 -18.88 -25.55
CA PRO A 1152 39.51 -17.82 -24.83
C PRO A 1152 38.69 -17.24 -23.67
N TRP A 1153 37.41 -16.95 -23.91
CA TRP A 1153 36.51 -16.36 -22.93
C TRP A 1153 36.27 -17.30 -21.74
N LEU A 1154 36.03 -18.59 -22.01
CA LEU A 1154 35.84 -19.61 -20.96
C LEU A 1154 37.07 -19.78 -20.07
N LEU A 1155 38.27 -19.83 -20.67
CA LEU A 1155 39.51 -19.99 -19.90
C LEU A 1155 39.83 -18.76 -19.04
N VAL A 1156 39.62 -17.55 -19.57
CA VAL A 1156 39.87 -16.30 -18.82
C VAL A 1156 38.85 -16.12 -17.68
N ILE A 1157 37.56 -16.36 -17.94
CA ILE A 1157 36.52 -16.27 -16.88
C ILE A 1157 36.75 -17.34 -15.81
N GLY A 1158 37.03 -18.59 -16.20
CA GLY A 1158 37.32 -19.67 -15.25
C GLY A 1158 38.60 -19.42 -14.44
N GLY A 1159 39.66 -18.99 -15.12
CA GLY A 1159 40.95 -18.65 -14.52
C GLY A 1159 40.85 -17.50 -13.54
N ALA A 1160 40.25 -16.38 -13.93
CA ALA A 1160 40.04 -15.21 -13.06
C ALA A 1160 39.21 -15.56 -11.82
N GLN A 1161 38.24 -16.47 -11.95
CA GLN A 1161 37.37 -16.90 -10.85
C GLN A 1161 37.94 -18.04 -9.99
N SER A 1162 39.05 -18.64 -10.40
CA SER A 1162 39.67 -19.76 -9.67
C SER A 1162 40.47 -19.26 -8.47
N VAL A 1163 40.14 -19.78 -7.28
CA VAL A 1163 40.80 -19.46 -6.01
C VAL A 1163 41.67 -20.62 -5.52
N GLN A 1164 41.28 -21.86 -5.82
CA GLN A 1164 42.05 -23.05 -5.48
C GLN A 1164 43.27 -23.18 -6.41
N LEU A 1165 44.44 -23.42 -5.82
CA LEU A 1165 45.70 -23.47 -6.55
C LEU A 1165 45.68 -24.50 -7.70
N GLU A 1166 45.16 -25.70 -7.47
CA GLU A 1166 45.12 -26.78 -8.46
C GLU A 1166 44.23 -26.45 -9.68
N ASP A 1167 43.13 -25.74 -9.46
CA ASP A 1167 42.26 -25.29 -10.54
C ASP A 1167 42.87 -24.09 -11.27
N ARG A 1168 43.46 -23.16 -10.52
CA ARG A 1168 44.19 -22.00 -11.05
C ARG A 1168 45.32 -22.42 -11.98
N GLU A 1169 46.18 -23.33 -11.54
CA GLU A 1169 47.29 -23.87 -12.33
C GLU A 1169 46.81 -24.53 -13.63
N TRP A 1170 45.68 -25.25 -13.58
CA TRP A 1170 45.11 -25.87 -14.78
C TRP A 1170 44.65 -24.83 -15.81
N PHE A 1171 43.89 -23.82 -15.38
CA PHE A 1171 43.45 -22.74 -16.28
C PHE A 1171 44.63 -21.93 -16.81
N VAL A 1172 45.65 -21.68 -15.98
CA VAL A 1172 46.90 -21.01 -16.39
C VAL A 1172 47.61 -21.80 -17.50
N SER A 1173 47.82 -23.11 -17.30
CA SER A 1173 48.53 -23.94 -18.27
C SER A 1173 47.75 -24.08 -19.58
N GLU A 1174 46.43 -24.26 -19.52
CA GLU A 1174 45.59 -24.35 -20.72
C GLU A 1174 45.52 -23.03 -21.50
N THR A 1175 45.51 -21.89 -20.79
CA THR A 1175 45.57 -20.57 -21.44
C THR A 1175 46.93 -20.36 -22.11
N ALA A 1176 48.04 -20.70 -21.45
CA ALA A 1176 49.38 -20.64 -22.03
C ALA A 1176 49.50 -21.52 -23.30
N ASN A 1177 48.95 -22.74 -23.26
CA ASN A 1177 48.93 -23.64 -24.42
C ASN A 1177 48.06 -23.07 -25.57
N LEU A 1178 46.94 -22.40 -25.26
CA LEU A 1178 46.07 -21.79 -26.25
C LEU A 1178 46.74 -20.61 -26.96
N LEU A 1179 47.42 -19.73 -26.22
CA LEU A 1179 48.17 -18.60 -26.77
C LEU A 1179 49.16 -19.05 -27.86
N LEU A 1180 49.93 -20.11 -27.57
CA LEU A 1180 50.87 -20.69 -28.52
C LEU A 1180 50.18 -21.30 -29.75
N ARG A 1181 49.05 -21.99 -29.55
CA ARG A 1181 48.31 -22.64 -30.64
C ARG A 1181 47.69 -21.62 -31.60
N LEU A 1182 47.17 -20.51 -31.07
CA LEU A 1182 46.52 -19.45 -31.84
C LEU A 1182 47.47 -18.36 -32.35
N GLN A 1183 48.77 -18.44 -31.99
CA GLN A 1183 49.79 -17.45 -32.33
C GLN A 1183 49.46 -16.02 -31.85
N TYR A 1184 48.79 -15.89 -30.70
CA TYR A 1184 48.64 -14.59 -30.06
C TYR A 1184 49.97 -14.16 -29.44
N ASN A 1185 50.41 -12.96 -29.81
CA ASN A 1185 51.74 -12.42 -29.45
C ASN A 1185 51.69 -11.50 -28.22
N THR A 1186 50.50 -11.11 -27.76
CA THR A 1186 50.29 -10.27 -26.57
C THR A 1186 49.06 -10.71 -25.77
N TRP A 1187 49.00 -10.35 -24.48
CA TRP A 1187 47.80 -10.52 -23.66
C TRP A 1187 46.62 -9.69 -24.19
N ASP A 1188 46.90 -8.53 -24.78
CA ASP A 1188 45.88 -7.67 -25.39
C ASP A 1188 45.16 -8.35 -26.55
N GLU A 1189 45.86 -9.12 -27.39
CA GLU A 1189 45.25 -9.90 -28.47
C GLU A 1189 44.27 -10.97 -27.93
N LEU A 1190 44.63 -11.62 -26.81
CA LEU A 1190 43.74 -12.55 -26.11
C LEU A 1190 42.52 -11.81 -25.55
N MET A 1191 42.73 -10.69 -24.87
CA MET A 1191 41.65 -9.91 -24.27
C MET A 1191 40.73 -9.27 -25.32
N MET A 1192 41.22 -8.92 -26.50
CA MET A 1192 40.38 -8.51 -27.64
C MET A 1192 39.43 -9.64 -28.04
N ALA A 1193 39.90 -10.89 -28.06
CA ALA A 1193 39.05 -12.05 -28.34
C ALA A 1193 38.01 -12.29 -27.22
N VAL A 1194 38.38 -12.12 -25.95
CA VAL A 1194 37.47 -12.24 -24.79
C VAL A 1194 36.39 -11.15 -24.81
N ARG A 1195 36.77 -9.89 -25.04
CA ARG A 1195 35.86 -8.74 -25.13
C ARG A 1195 34.87 -8.88 -26.29
N GLY A 1196 35.28 -9.51 -27.39
CA GLY A 1196 34.42 -9.81 -28.52
C GLY A 1196 33.36 -10.90 -28.28
N VAL A 1197 33.36 -11.57 -27.12
CA VAL A 1197 32.36 -12.58 -26.75
C VAL A 1197 31.34 -12.01 -25.76
N LEU A 1198 31.78 -11.62 -24.56
CA LEU A 1198 30.92 -11.03 -23.52
C LEU A 1198 31.79 -10.34 -22.45
N TRP A 1199 31.70 -9.01 -22.34
CA TRP A 1199 32.48 -8.24 -21.37
C TRP A 1199 31.81 -6.90 -21.04
N VAL A 1200 32.06 -6.41 -19.83
CA VAL A 1200 31.74 -5.06 -19.36
C VAL A 1200 32.99 -4.56 -18.62
N GLU A 1201 33.50 -3.39 -18.99
CA GLU A 1201 34.70 -2.83 -18.36
C GLU A 1201 34.46 -2.54 -16.86
N GLY A 1202 35.52 -2.66 -16.05
CA GLY A 1202 35.42 -2.54 -14.60
C GLY A 1202 34.89 -3.79 -13.89
N ILE A 1203 34.68 -4.91 -14.58
CA ILE A 1203 34.28 -6.21 -14.01
C ILE A 1203 35.46 -7.20 -14.12
N LEU A 1204 35.82 -7.87 -13.02
CA LEU A 1204 36.90 -8.86 -12.94
C LEU A 1204 38.32 -8.38 -13.27
N GLU A 1205 38.56 -7.07 -13.38
CA GLU A 1205 39.88 -6.51 -13.76
C GLU A 1205 41.01 -6.98 -12.83
N ALA A 1206 40.84 -6.81 -11.51
CA ALA A 1206 41.87 -7.20 -10.54
C ALA A 1206 42.15 -8.72 -10.58
N GLU A 1207 41.10 -9.53 -10.72
CA GLU A 1207 41.25 -10.98 -10.84
C GLU A 1207 41.92 -11.40 -12.16
N CYS A 1208 41.64 -10.68 -13.25
CA CYS A 1208 42.25 -10.88 -14.56
C CYS A 1208 43.71 -10.43 -14.58
N ASP A 1209 44.07 -9.34 -13.91
CA ASP A 1209 45.45 -8.87 -13.78
C ASP A 1209 46.31 -9.90 -13.04
N GLN A 1210 45.78 -10.45 -11.95
CA GLN A 1210 46.45 -11.53 -11.23
C GLN A 1210 46.57 -12.78 -12.10
N PHE A 1211 45.54 -13.10 -12.89
CA PHE A 1211 45.56 -14.27 -13.78
C PHE A 1211 46.55 -14.09 -14.94
N HIS A 1212 46.63 -12.88 -15.49
CA HIS A 1212 47.61 -12.49 -16.49
C HIS A 1212 49.03 -12.71 -15.96
N ALA A 1213 49.33 -12.22 -14.75
CA ALA A 1213 50.64 -12.41 -14.14
C ALA A 1213 51.02 -13.91 -14.01
N ASP A 1214 50.07 -14.75 -13.61
CA ASP A 1214 50.28 -16.19 -13.48
C ASP A 1214 50.54 -16.86 -14.85
N VAL A 1215 49.77 -16.49 -15.89
CA VAL A 1215 49.95 -16.99 -17.27
C VAL A 1215 51.28 -16.56 -17.86
N THR A 1216 51.68 -15.31 -17.68
CA THR A 1216 52.96 -14.79 -18.17
C THR A 1216 54.14 -15.52 -17.53
N ASN A 1217 54.07 -15.82 -16.23
CA ASN A 1217 55.08 -16.62 -15.54
C ASN A 1217 55.15 -18.06 -16.07
N GLU A 1218 54.01 -18.71 -16.31
CA GLU A 1218 53.96 -20.07 -16.86
C GLU A 1218 54.54 -20.15 -18.27
N VAL A 1219 54.20 -19.18 -19.14
CA VAL A 1219 54.76 -19.11 -20.50
C VAL A 1219 56.28 -18.94 -20.44
N TRP A 1220 56.76 -18.02 -19.59
CA TRP A 1220 58.18 -17.78 -19.42
C TRP A 1220 58.91 -19.05 -18.96
N ASN A 1221 58.39 -19.71 -17.92
CA ASN A 1221 59.02 -20.91 -17.34
C ASN A 1221 59.03 -22.10 -18.30
N LYS A 1222 57.95 -22.28 -19.07
CA LYS A 1222 57.77 -23.46 -19.94
C LYS A 1222 58.36 -23.28 -21.33
N TYR A 1223 58.44 -22.05 -21.84
CA TYR A 1223 58.77 -21.78 -23.25
C TYR A 1223 59.80 -20.66 -23.47
N GLY A 1224 60.19 -19.88 -22.45
CA GLY A 1224 61.33 -18.95 -22.52
C GLY A 1224 61.07 -17.59 -23.19
N PHE A 1225 59.82 -17.15 -23.31
CA PHE A 1225 59.44 -15.84 -23.89
C PHE A 1225 58.56 -15.03 -22.93
N LEU A 1226 58.70 -13.69 -22.96
CA LEU A 1226 57.94 -12.74 -22.14
C LEU A 1226 56.79 -12.17 -22.99
N PHE A 1227 55.55 -12.38 -22.58
CA PHE A 1227 54.40 -11.62 -23.12
C PHE A 1227 54.40 -10.25 -22.43
N SER A 1228 54.56 -9.18 -23.21
CA SER A 1228 54.50 -7.79 -22.72
C SER A 1228 53.07 -7.31 -22.58
#